data_AF-A0A163WVX1-F1
#
_entry.id   AF-A0A163WVX1-F1
#
_cell.length_a   1.000
_cell.length_b   1.000
_cell.length_c   1.000
_cell.angle_alpha   90.00
_cell.angle_beta   90.00
_cell.angle_gamma   90.00
#
_symmetry.space_group_name_H-M   'P 1'
#
loop_
_entity.id
_entity.type
_entity.pdbx_description
1 polymer ?
#
loop_
_entity_poly.entity_id
_entity_poly.type
_entity_poly.pdbx_seq_one_letter_code
_entity_poly.pdbx_strand_id
1 'polypeptide(L)'
;MSAWAFRVCLILVWLLSTVADRLWWGYHAGLPSWDQADYLNSALDHGRALGVLAGGGWQGWNALLDLSPKIPPLASLVNGTVMAAAGDVPAQAAWTLSLWNALLLFSSAGWALQLLRPRGSARGFALLATAAVALAPMLLELRTDYVLELPLTAMVTLALWRLGAWWSPRSGGQWWQAWLAALAVALSLLVKQSALLVLLPALAWSLVAAQRIGRGRRLQALAGLILVLISVFPWLRHNWITTLGGTNRAVIESAAREGDPGVFSLSGWFWYLRQVPLQIGSALLWIGLAGLVLLVVMRCRPPMATMSNQQDRGDAWSWLVGTLVLGWLVTNLSPNKDARYIAPLLPPLLISLSRGWWQWGLWIRQRWPARSAWLPGLALTAGALVAIAPAWTAQSARLRPRNRHPLQAIVERAGGADPVAAPNTLIVVPSTPDLNQHNVSYYGRRNGGRLVGRQLGGSTDHIQPVLAHANWVLLAEGDQGSVRSSASSLDQAVRESGVFEEVEVFPRPKGGSYSLWKRRIDSESPVGFEQRFPQLAAGLAKGPAGLDPVFSSVAIEHMLDGHFSYRAPLRQAAVERLEQDPSDVSARWTLALLAVLANRPAEAAHHFELLENLQPDSPWPSAYRSVVLLAGWNPWSASSVASAALGRHGRHPILESLESLSAVLGGAIWRVPEAVQSLPAAVSTVEESLNPQAKGSS
;
A
#
# COMPACT_ATOMS: atom_id res chain seq x y z
N MET A 1 -26.87 14.39 27.41
CA MET A 1 -25.72 15.27 27.06
C MET A 1 -26.13 16.25 25.95
N SER A 2 -25.76 17.52 26.09
CA SER A 2 -26.01 18.56 25.07
C SER A 2 -25.14 18.35 23.82
N ALA A 3 -25.47 19.03 22.72
CA ALA A 3 -24.68 18.93 21.49
C ALA A 3 -23.30 19.60 21.64
N TRP A 4 -23.24 20.69 22.40
CA TRP A 4 -21.99 21.42 22.63
C TRP A 4 -21.01 20.59 23.46
N ALA A 5 -21.45 20.07 24.61
CA ALA A 5 -20.64 19.21 25.45
C ALA A 5 -20.11 17.99 24.68
N PHE A 6 -20.93 17.37 23.83
CA PHE A 6 -20.50 16.28 22.96
C PHE A 6 -19.32 16.65 22.05
N ARG A 7 -19.41 17.80 21.34
CA ARG A 7 -18.37 18.25 20.41
C ARG A 7 -17.07 18.56 21.15
N VAL A 8 -17.18 19.27 22.28
CA VAL A 8 -16.01 19.60 23.13
C VAL A 8 -15.33 18.32 23.61
N CYS A 9 -16.09 17.35 24.14
CA CYS A 9 -15.52 16.08 24.58
C CYS A 9 -14.87 15.29 23.44
N LEU A 10 -15.48 15.27 22.25
CA LEU A 10 -14.89 14.58 21.09
C LEU A 10 -13.56 15.22 20.66
N ILE A 11 -13.50 16.56 20.64
CA ILE A 11 -12.25 17.30 20.38
C ILE A 11 -11.22 17.00 21.47
N LEU A 12 -11.62 16.96 22.74
CA LEU A 12 -10.71 16.62 23.84
C LEU A 12 -10.15 15.19 23.70
N VAL A 13 -10.95 14.20 23.30
CA VAL A 13 -10.45 12.83 23.05
C VAL A 13 -9.36 12.84 21.97
N TRP A 14 -9.57 13.59 20.88
CA TRP A 14 -8.58 13.73 19.82
C TRP A 14 -7.32 14.51 20.27
N LEU A 15 -7.47 15.60 21.01
CA LEU A 15 -6.35 16.39 21.53
C LEU A 15 -5.51 15.58 22.52
N LEU A 16 -6.14 14.89 23.47
CA LEU A 16 -5.43 14.02 24.43
C LEU A 16 -4.71 12.87 23.72
N SER A 17 -5.37 12.25 22.73
CA SER A 17 -4.75 11.25 21.86
C SER A 17 -3.50 11.80 21.18
N THR A 18 -3.63 12.98 20.57
CA THR A 18 -2.52 13.65 19.87
C THR A 18 -1.39 14.00 20.83
N VAL A 19 -1.68 14.57 22.00
CA VAL A 19 -0.65 14.89 23.01
C VAL A 19 0.09 13.62 23.43
N ALA A 20 -0.62 12.52 23.71
CA ALA A 20 0.02 11.24 24.02
C ALA A 20 0.93 10.76 22.88
N ASP A 21 0.45 10.83 21.63
CA ASP A 21 1.24 10.50 20.43
C ASP A 21 2.49 11.38 20.32
N ARG A 22 2.40 12.67 20.63
CA ARG A 22 3.53 13.60 20.62
C ARG A 22 4.55 13.33 21.70
N LEU A 23 4.09 12.99 22.90
CA LEU A 23 5.00 12.55 23.96
C LEU A 23 5.73 11.26 23.54
N TRP A 24 5.02 10.27 22.99
CA TRP A 24 5.65 9.04 22.52
C TRP A 24 6.71 9.28 21.46
N TRP A 25 6.41 10.04 20.40
CA TRP A 25 7.39 10.38 19.38
C TRP A 25 8.56 11.21 19.92
N GLY A 26 8.35 12.03 20.95
CA GLY A 26 9.40 12.81 21.62
C GLY A 26 10.37 11.93 22.42
N TYR A 27 9.84 10.96 23.19
CA TYR A 27 10.65 10.10 24.07
C TYR A 27 11.21 8.85 23.37
N HIS A 28 10.53 8.35 22.34
CA HIS A 28 10.76 7.02 21.78
C HIS A 28 11.01 7.03 20.27
N ALA A 29 11.67 8.09 19.78
CA ALA A 29 11.95 8.35 18.36
C ALA A 29 12.79 7.25 17.68
N GLY A 30 12.16 6.10 17.43
CA GLY A 30 12.74 5.00 16.71
C GLY A 30 12.90 5.34 15.24
N LEU A 31 13.87 4.68 14.61
CA LEU A 31 14.05 4.77 13.18
C LEU A 31 12.88 4.06 12.47
N PRO A 32 12.27 4.66 11.44
CA PRO A 32 11.22 4.01 10.67
C PRO A 32 11.78 2.77 9.97
N SER A 33 11.16 1.61 10.23
CA SER A 33 11.55 0.33 9.63
C SER A 33 10.83 0.08 8.30
N TRP A 34 11.47 -0.57 7.34
CA TRP A 34 10.94 -1.01 6.02
C TRP A 34 9.69 -0.25 5.55
N ASP A 35 8.48 -0.81 5.73
CA ASP A 35 7.19 -0.20 5.33
C ASP A 35 7.05 1.26 5.74
N GLN A 36 7.41 1.60 6.99
CA GLN A 36 7.31 2.98 7.48
C GLN A 36 8.19 3.93 6.68
N ALA A 37 9.44 3.52 6.41
CA ALA A 37 10.35 4.31 5.61
C ALA A 37 9.93 4.37 4.14
N ASP A 38 9.35 3.31 3.59
CA ASP A 38 8.84 3.28 2.21
C ASP A 38 7.67 4.27 2.03
N TYR A 39 6.71 4.29 2.97
CA TYR A 39 5.61 5.25 2.93
C TYR A 39 6.05 6.70 3.20
N LEU A 40 7.07 6.89 4.02
CA LEU A 40 7.69 8.21 4.21
C LEU A 40 8.41 8.68 2.93
N ASN A 41 9.13 7.79 2.23
CA ASN A 41 9.71 8.08 0.91
C ASN A 41 8.62 8.47 -0.10
N SER A 42 7.53 7.69 -0.16
CA SER A 42 6.40 8.00 -1.05
C SER A 42 5.79 9.36 -0.74
N ALA A 43 5.66 9.73 0.54
CA ALA A 43 5.19 11.05 0.93
C ALA A 43 6.14 12.18 0.50
N LEU A 44 7.46 11.99 0.65
CA LEU A 44 8.47 12.93 0.14
C LEU A 44 8.35 13.11 -1.37
N ASP A 45 8.23 12.01 -2.12
CA ASP A 45 8.09 12.02 -3.58
C ASP A 45 6.89 12.83 -4.03
N HIS A 46 5.73 12.60 -3.41
CA HIS A 46 4.50 13.29 -3.77
C HIS A 46 4.53 14.77 -3.34
N GLY A 47 5.08 15.09 -2.16
CA GLY A 47 5.25 16.49 -1.74
C GLY A 47 6.20 17.26 -2.64
N ARG A 48 7.27 16.63 -3.13
CA ARG A 48 8.19 17.20 -4.13
C ARG A 48 7.52 17.40 -5.49
N ALA A 49 6.75 16.42 -5.95
CA ALA A 49 6.04 16.50 -7.23
C ALA A 49 4.95 17.58 -7.23
N LEU A 50 4.35 17.87 -6.07
CA LEU A 50 3.44 19.01 -5.90
C LEU A 50 4.16 20.37 -5.78
N GLY A 51 5.49 20.37 -5.68
CA GLY A 51 6.29 21.58 -5.47
C GLY A 51 6.17 22.18 -4.07
N VAL A 52 5.65 21.42 -3.09
CA VAL A 52 5.49 21.88 -1.70
C VAL A 52 6.68 21.51 -0.80
N LEU A 53 7.55 20.59 -1.26
CA LEU A 53 8.79 20.20 -0.58
C LEU A 53 10.02 20.54 -1.42
N ALA A 54 11.14 20.80 -0.74
CA ALA A 54 12.41 21.11 -1.38
C ALA A 54 12.94 19.96 -2.26
N GLY A 55 13.62 20.33 -3.35
CA GLY A 55 14.19 19.37 -4.31
C GLY A 55 13.17 18.84 -5.34
N GLY A 56 12.03 19.52 -5.52
CA GLY A 56 11.00 19.12 -6.47
C GLY A 56 10.26 20.30 -7.10
N GLY A 57 9.40 19.99 -8.06
CA GLY A 57 8.53 20.92 -8.76
C GLY A 57 7.46 20.19 -9.56
N TRP A 58 6.42 20.91 -9.99
CA TRP A 58 5.34 20.33 -10.79
C TRP A 58 5.84 19.90 -12.18
N GLN A 59 5.74 18.61 -12.48
CA GLN A 59 6.14 18.03 -13.77
C GLN A 59 4.95 17.47 -14.58
N GLY A 60 3.72 17.75 -14.14
CA GLY A 60 2.50 17.27 -14.78
C GLY A 60 1.93 15.99 -14.17
N TRP A 61 0.69 15.67 -14.58
CA TRP A 61 -0.07 14.54 -14.02
C TRP A 61 0.57 13.18 -14.27
N ASN A 62 1.15 12.94 -15.45
CA ASN A 62 1.78 11.65 -15.76
C ASN A 62 2.97 11.38 -14.82
N ALA A 63 3.81 12.39 -14.58
CA ALA A 63 4.94 12.28 -13.65
C ALA A 63 4.45 12.00 -12.21
N LEU A 64 3.34 12.61 -11.78
CA LEU A 64 2.74 12.31 -10.48
C LEU A 64 2.23 10.86 -10.40
N LEU A 65 1.58 10.37 -11.46
CA LEU A 65 1.05 9.00 -11.50
C LEU A 65 2.17 7.94 -11.55
N ASP A 66 3.33 8.26 -12.13
CA ASP A 66 4.52 7.39 -12.16
C ASP A 66 5.09 7.10 -10.77
N LEU A 67 4.88 7.98 -9.78
CA LEU A 67 5.40 7.83 -8.41
C LEU A 67 4.68 6.78 -7.57
N SER A 68 3.52 6.32 -8.04
CA SER A 68 2.61 5.47 -7.27
C SER A 68 2.21 4.20 -8.04
N PRO A 69 3.18 3.40 -8.55
CA PRO A 69 2.90 2.33 -9.49
C PRO A 69 2.12 1.15 -8.90
N LYS A 70 2.14 0.97 -7.58
CA LYS A 70 1.53 -0.20 -6.90
C LYS A 70 0.46 0.15 -5.89
N ILE A 71 0.48 1.37 -5.38
CA ILE A 71 -0.41 1.83 -4.30
C ILE A 71 -0.99 3.17 -4.72
N PRO A 72 -2.32 3.36 -4.61
CA PRO A 72 -2.95 4.63 -4.92
C PRO A 72 -2.40 5.84 -4.12
N PRO A 73 -2.39 7.06 -4.69
CA PRO A 73 -1.53 8.14 -4.20
C PRO A 73 -2.14 9.03 -3.10
N LEU A 74 -3.41 8.87 -2.71
CA LEU A 74 -4.09 9.86 -1.84
C LEU A 74 -3.40 10.02 -0.49
N ALA A 75 -3.03 8.91 0.14
CA ALA A 75 -2.32 8.96 1.41
C ALA A 75 -0.98 9.68 1.26
N SER A 76 -0.19 9.34 0.24
CA SER A 76 1.10 9.98 -0.03
C SER A 76 0.97 11.47 -0.34
N LEU A 77 -0.07 11.89 -1.07
CA LEU A 77 -0.37 13.30 -1.35
C LEU A 77 -0.69 14.10 -0.08
N VAL A 78 -1.57 13.56 0.77
CA VAL A 78 -1.91 14.19 2.06
C VAL A 78 -0.68 14.25 2.95
N ASN A 79 0.03 13.12 3.07
CA ASN A 79 1.23 12.99 3.88
C ASN A 79 2.33 13.97 3.46
N GLY A 80 2.63 14.06 2.16
CA GLY A 80 3.63 14.99 1.62
C GLY A 80 3.25 16.47 1.83
N THR A 81 1.96 16.78 1.74
CA THR A 81 1.45 18.15 2.02
C THR A 81 1.61 18.51 3.49
N VAL A 82 1.36 17.56 4.40
CA VAL A 82 1.55 17.79 5.84
C VAL A 82 3.04 17.91 6.18
N MET A 83 3.92 17.13 5.53
CA MET A 83 5.37 17.31 5.67
C MET A 83 5.82 18.72 5.30
N ALA A 84 5.20 19.35 4.30
CA ALA A 84 5.53 20.73 3.94
C ALA A 84 5.18 21.74 5.06
N ALA A 85 4.12 21.48 5.82
CA ALA A 85 3.70 22.34 6.93
C ALA A 85 4.40 22.03 8.27
N ALA A 86 4.63 20.74 8.56
CA ALA A 86 5.11 20.27 9.85
C ALA A 86 6.62 19.96 9.87
N GLY A 87 7.21 19.69 8.70
CA GLY A 87 8.58 19.24 8.50
C GLY A 87 8.69 17.75 8.16
N ASP A 88 9.83 17.36 7.59
CA ASP A 88 10.08 16.05 7.02
C ASP A 88 10.81 15.07 7.94
N VAL A 89 11.10 15.44 9.18
CA VAL A 89 11.61 14.52 10.24
C VAL A 89 10.52 13.51 10.57
N PRO A 90 10.80 12.21 10.87
CA PRO A 90 9.75 11.23 11.20
C PRO A 90 8.73 11.72 12.22
N ALA A 91 9.20 12.30 13.33
CA ALA A 91 8.33 12.82 14.37
C ALA A 91 7.45 13.96 13.84
N GLN A 92 7.95 14.84 12.97
CA GLN A 92 7.18 15.94 12.37
C GLN A 92 6.19 15.42 11.33
N ALA A 93 6.63 14.56 10.41
CA ALA A 93 5.77 13.93 9.40
C ALA A 93 4.57 13.20 10.04
N ALA A 94 4.78 12.58 11.21
CA ALA A 94 3.75 11.88 11.97
C ALA A 94 2.57 12.76 12.43
N TRP A 95 2.63 14.10 12.30
CA TRP A 95 1.44 14.95 12.46
C TRP A 95 0.28 14.53 11.55
N THR A 96 0.59 13.93 10.40
CA THR A 96 -0.43 13.35 9.52
C THR A 96 -1.25 12.25 10.20
N LEU A 97 -0.62 11.43 11.05
CA LEU A 97 -1.32 10.36 11.77
C LEU A 97 -2.37 10.93 12.74
N SER A 98 -2.11 12.10 13.33
CA SER A 98 -3.11 12.81 14.15
C SER A 98 -4.32 13.26 13.32
N LEU A 99 -4.12 13.72 12.08
CA LEU A 99 -5.22 14.09 11.17
C LEU A 99 -6.04 12.87 10.75
N TRP A 100 -5.39 11.75 10.42
CA TRP A 100 -6.09 10.50 10.12
C TRP A 100 -6.85 9.96 11.32
N ASN A 101 -6.28 10.07 12.53
CA ASN A 101 -6.97 9.74 13.77
C ASN A 101 -8.19 10.66 14.03
N ALA A 102 -8.08 11.96 13.75
CA ALA A 102 -9.21 12.89 13.83
C ALA A 102 -10.36 12.42 12.94
N LEU A 103 -10.05 12.03 11.70
CA LEU A 103 -11.02 11.52 10.75
C LEU A 103 -11.64 10.19 11.22
N LEU A 104 -10.83 9.29 11.78
CA LEU A 104 -11.30 8.03 12.34
C LEU A 104 -12.28 8.27 13.48
N LEU A 105 -11.91 9.09 14.47
CA LEU A 105 -12.77 9.42 15.61
C LEU A 105 -14.05 10.12 15.17
N PHE A 106 -13.97 11.06 14.22
CA PHE A 106 -15.13 11.72 13.64
C PHE A 106 -16.08 10.71 12.97
N SER A 107 -15.53 9.79 12.18
CA SER A 107 -16.30 8.77 11.45
C SER A 107 -16.96 7.77 12.41
N SER A 108 -16.22 7.29 13.42
CA SER A 108 -16.74 6.41 14.45
C SER A 108 -17.82 7.07 15.31
N ALA A 109 -17.61 8.33 15.73
CA ALA A 109 -18.61 9.11 16.46
C ALA A 109 -19.89 9.27 15.63
N GLY A 110 -19.71 9.65 14.36
CA GLY A 110 -20.78 9.85 13.41
C GLY A 110 -21.62 8.58 13.20
N TRP A 111 -20.97 7.43 13.08
CA TRP A 111 -21.64 6.14 12.93
C TRP A 111 -22.40 5.76 14.20
N ALA A 112 -21.75 5.84 15.37
CA ALA A 112 -22.35 5.52 16.65
C ALA A 112 -23.57 6.40 16.98
N LEU A 113 -23.57 7.68 16.59
CA LEU A 113 -24.70 8.61 16.77
C LEU A 113 -25.99 8.14 16.07
N GLN A 114 -25.89 7.29 15.05
CA GLN A 114 -27.06 6.80 14.30
C GLN A 114 -27.67 5.54 14.93
N LEU A 115 -27.01 4.89 15.89
CA LEU A 115 -27.41 3.59 16.42
C LEU A 115 -28.49 3.69 17.51
N LEU A 116 -28.57 4.82 18.23
CA LEU A 116 -29.56 5.06 19.28
C LEU A 116 -30.55 6.17 18.89
N ARG A 117 -31.82 6.07 19.33
CA ARG A 117 -32.87 7.06 19.03
C ARG A 117 -32.76 8.34 19.87
N PRO A 118 -32.71 8.29 21.22
CA PRO A 118 -32.66 9.52 22.00
C PRO A 118 -31.31 10.19 21.78
N ARG A 119 -31.30 11.41 21.19
CA ARG A 119 -30.05 12.12 20.85
C ARG A 119 -29.16 12.35 22.06
N GLY A 120 -29.73 12.54 23.25
CA GLY A 120 -28.99 12.68 24.50
C GLY A 120 -28.16 11.44 24.84
N SER A 121 -28.75 10.25 24.69
CA SER A 121 -28.10 8.94 24.91
C SER A 121 -27.16 8.58 23.76
N ALA A 122 -27.57 8.83 22.51
CA ALA A 122 -26.76 8.58 21.33
C ALA A 122 -25.40 9.30 21.39
N ARG A 123 -25.38 10.55 21.87
CA ARG A 123 -24.13 11.30 22.04
C ARG A 123 -23.23 10.70 23.13
N GLY A 124 -23.81 10.26 24.25
CA GLY A 124 -23.04 9.60 25.32
C GLY A 124 -22.45 8.28 24.87
N PHE A 125 -23.24 7.48 24.17
CA PHE A 125 -22.81 6.23 23.54
C PHE A 125 -21.73 6.46 22.48
N ALA A 126 -21.86 7.49 21.64
CA ALA A 126 -20.85 7.83 20.65
C ALA A 126 -19.51 8.24 21.27
N LEU A 127 -19.52 8.95 22.41
CA LEU A 127 -18.28 9.23 23.16
C LEU A 127 -17.66 7.94 23.73
N LEU A 128 -18.48 7.04 24.28
CA LEU A 128 -17.98 5.75 24.76
C LEU A 128 -17.35 4.95 23.63
N ALA A 129 -18.01 4.87 22.47
CA ALA A 129 -17.51 4.15 21.32
C ALA A 129 -16.21 4.76 20.77
N THR A 130 -16.14 6.09 20.67
CA THR A 130 -14.90 6.77 20.22
C THR A 130 -13.77 6.67 21.22
N ALA A 131 -14.05 6.67 22.53
CA ALA A 131 -13.03 6.39 23.53
C ALA A 131 -12.50 4.96 23.38
N ALA A 132 -13.35 3.97 23.13
CA ALA A 132 -12.91 2.60 22.83
C ALA A 132 -12.06 2.51 21.57
N VAL A 133 -12.42 3.24 20.50
CA VAL A 133 -11.59 3.38 19.27
C VAL A 133 -10.24 4.03 19.58
N ALA A 134 -10.21 5.09 20.37
CA ALA A 134 -8.97 5.80 20.71
C ALA A 134 -8.03 4.98 21.60
N LEU A 135 -8.55 4.02 22.37
CA LEU A 135 -7.81 3.25 23.37
C LEU A 135 -7.48 1.81 22.95
N ALA A 136 -8.02 1.33 21.82
CA ALA A 136 -7.73 -0.01 21.35
C ALA A 136 -6.23 -0.17 21.01
N PRO A 137 -5.52 -1.20 21.53
CA PRO A 137 -4.08 -1.39 21.34
C PRO A 137 -3.61 -1.27 19.89
N MET A 138 -4.29 -1.94 18.96
CA MET A 138 -3.91 -1.88 17.54
C MET A 138 -4.05 -0.47 16.96
N LEU A 139 -5.08 0.28 17.35
CA LEU A 139 -5.28 1.65 16.85
C LEU A 139 -4.30 2.64 17.48
N LEU A 140 -3.84 2.40 18.71
CA LEU A 140 -2.74 3.14 19.33
C LEU A 140 -1.41 2.88 18.60
N GLU A 141 -1.15 1.62 18.25
CA GLU A 141 0.00 1.24 17.41
C GLU A 141 -0.04 1.97 16.07
N LEU A 142 -1.16 1.90 15.34
CA LEU A 142 -1.29 2.57 14.04
C LEU A 142 -1.21 4.11 14.09
N ARG A 143 -1.45 4.73 15.25
CA ARG A 143 -1.26 6.19 15.47
C ARG A 143 0.19 6.60 15.67
N THR A 144 1.05 5.64 15.95
CA THR A 144 2.48 5.85 16.22
C THR A 144 3.38 5.15 15.21
N ASP A 145 2.81 4.35 14.31
CA ASP A 145 3.50 3.76 13.17
C ASP A 145 3.11 4.46 11.88
N TYR A 146 4.11 4.88 11.11
CA TYR A 146 3.87 5.58 9.85
C TYR A 146 3.51 4.59 8.73
N VAL A 147 2.33 3.99 8.80
CA VAL A 147 1.83 3.00 7.84
C VAL A 147 0.46 3.39 7.27
N LEU A 148 0.02 2.73 6.20
CA LEU A 148 -1.21 3.09 5.47
C LEU A 148 -2.50 2.54 6.11
N GLU A 149 -2.38 1.74 7.15
CA GLU A 149 -3.51 1.08 7.80
C GLU A 149 -4.39 2.05 8.59
N LEU A 150 -3.80 3.09 9.20
CA LEU A 150 -4.58 4.14 9.87
C LEU A 150 -5.42 4.95 8.87
N PRO A 151 -4.85 5.55 7.79
CA PRO A 151 -5.65 6.25 6.80
C PRO A 151 -6.69 5.34 6.14
N LEU A 152 -6.34 4.08 5.85
CA LEU A 152 -7.28 3.11 5.32
C LEU A 152 -8.45 2.87 6.29
N THR A 153 -8.17 2.63 7.56
CA THR A 153 -9.18 2.38 8.60
C THR A 153 -10.10 3.59 8.77
N ALA A 154 -9.55 4.80 8.76
CA ALA A 154 -10.33 6.04 8.83
C ALA A 154 -11.28 6.18 7.63
N MET A 155 -10.76 5.99 6.41
CA MET A 155 -11.53 6.15 5.17
C MET A 155 -12.56 5.04 4.95
N VAL A 156 -12.24 3.78 5.26
CA VAL A 156 -13.21 2.67 5.20
C VAL A 156 -14.32 2.89 6.22
N THR A 157 -14.00 3.32 7.44
CA THR A 157 -15.02 3.65 8.46
C THR A 157 -15.93 4.78 8.00
N LEU A 158 -15.36 5.84 7.41
CA LEU A 158 -16.13 6.92 6.80
C LEU A 158 -17.04 6.39 5.69
N ALA A 159 -16.49 5.60 4.77
CA ALA A 159 -17.21 5.04 3.62
C ALA A 159 -18.38 4.15 4.07
N LEU A 160 -18.16 3.20 4.99
CA LEU A 160 -19.21 2.35 5.53
C LEU A 160 -20.31 3.16 6.24
N TRP A 161 -19.91 4.19 7.00
CA TRP A 161 -20.86 5.06 7.68
C TRP A 161 -21.70 5.89 6.71
N ARG A 162 -21.07 6.54 5.70
CA ARG A 162 -21.78 7.34 4.69
C ARG A 162 -22.65 6.46 3.80
N LEU A 163 -22.16 5.29 3.41
CA LEU A 163 -22.92 4.30 2.64
C LEU A 163 -24.13 3.81 3.44
N GLY A 164 -23.97 3.52 4.73
CA GLY A 164 -25.08 3.17 5.62
C GLY A 164 -26.11 4.28 5.78
N ALA A 165 -25.67 5.54 5.85
CA ALA A 165 -26.56 6.69 5.93
C ALA A 165 -27.39 6.86 4.64
N TRP A 166 -26.78 6.67 3.47
CA TRP A 166 -27.48 6.65 2.18
C TRP A 166 -28.41 5.42 2.05
N TRP A 167 -27.96 4.26 2.50
CA TRP A 167 -28.69 3.00 2.45
C TRP A 167 -29.90 2.95 3.38
N SER A 168 -29.90 3.66 4.53
CA SER A 168 -30.96 3.60 5.54
C SER A 168 -32.37 3.66 4.92
N PRO A 169 -33.24 2.65 5.14
CA PRO A 169 -34.58 2.63 4.53
C PRO A 169 -35.47 3.80 4.94
N ARG A 170 -35.24 4.37 6.12
CA ARG A 170 -36.08 5.43 6.71
C ARG A 170 -35.58 6.84 6.44
N SER A 171 -34.26 7.03 6.45
CA SER A 171 -33.63 8.36 6.40
C SER A 171 -32.66 8.56 5.25
N GLY A 172 -32.43 7.51 4.46
CA GLY A 172 -31.52 7.49 3.33
C GLY A 172 -32.19 7.84 2.00
N GLY A 173 -31.37 7.98 0.95
CA GLY A 173 -31.83 8.23 -0.43
C GLY A 173 -31.83 9.70 -0.84
N GLN A 174 -31.08 10.56 -0.15
CA GLN A 174 -30.85 11.95 -0.58
C GLN A 174 -29.60 12.04 -1.47
N TRP A 175 -29.61 12.91 -2.47
CA TRP A 175 -28.50 13.05 -3.44
C TRP A 175 -27.15 13.38 -2.79
N TRP A 176 -27.13 14.28 -1.81
CA TRP A 176 -25.90 14.60 -1.09
C TRP A 176 -25.36 13.40 -0.27
N GLN A 177 -26.24 12.51 0.22
CA GLN A 177 -25.82 11.28 0.91
C GLN A 177 -25.17 10.31 -0.07
N ALA A 178 -25.76 10.15 -1.26
CA ALA A 178 -25.20 9.33 -2.33
C ALA A 178 -23.83 9.86 -2.77
N TRP A 179 -23.73 11.17 -2.97
CA TRP A 179 -22.47 11.83 -3.34
C TRP A 179 -21.40 11.68 -2.27
N LEU A 180 -21.70 11.93 -0.99
CA LEU A 180 -20.75 11.74 0.10
C LEU A 180 -20.33 10.27 0.28
N ALA A 181 -21.25 9.33 0.08
CA ALA A 181 -20.93 7.90 0.13
C ALA A 181 -19.98 7.51 -1.01
N ALA A 182 -20.30 7.92 -2.24
CA ALA A 182 -19.47 7.67 -3.41
C ALA A 182 -18.09 8.33 -3.28
N LEU A 183 -18.02 9.57 -2.81
CA LEU A 183 -16.76 10.26 -2.56
C LEU A 183 -15.93 9.54 -1.49
N ALA A 184 -16.53 9.14 -0.36
CA ALA A 184 -15.82 8.41 0.68
C ALA A 184 -15.30 7.04 0.20
N VAL A 185 -16.07 6.33 -0.63
CA VAL A 185 -15.64 5.08 -1.29
C VAL A 185 -14.47 5.35 -2.23
N ALA A 186 -14.58 6.34 -3.11
CA ALA A 186 -13.52 6.71 -4.06
C ALA A 186 -12.21 7.06 -3.34
N LEU A 187 -12.29 7.92 -2.34
CA LEU A 187 -11.13 8.31 -1.54
C LEU A 187 -10.53 7.12 -0.77
N SER A 188 -11.35 6.20 -0.25
CA SER A 188 -10.86 4.98 0.39
C SER A 188 -10.08 4.08 -0.57
N LEU A 189 -10.56 3.94 -1.81
CA LEU A 189 -9.86 3.20 -2.85
C LEU A 189 -8.56 3.90 -3.27
N LEU A 190 -8.56 5.23 -3.28
CA LEU A 190 -7.37 6.04 -3.56
C LEU A 190 -6.35 6.10 -2.40
N VAL A 191 -6.70 5.59 -1.21
CA VAL A 191 -5.72 5.34 -0.12
C VAL A 191 -5.02 4.00 -0.32
N LYS A 192 -5.77 2.91 -0.49
CA LYS A 192 -5.22 1.55 -0.66
C LYS A 192 -6.29 0.63 -1.26
N GLN A 193 -5.92 -0.16 -2.26
CA GLN A 193 -6.83 -1.10 -2.93
C GLN A 193 -7.42 -2.17 -2.00
N SER A 194 -6.74 -2.50 -0.90
CA SER A 194 -7.26 -3.43 0.12
C SER A 194 -8.54 -2.94 0.82
N ALA A 195 -8.94 -1.67 0.64
CA ALA A 195 -10.27 -1.19 1.01
C ALA A 195 -11.41 -2.06 0.43
N LEU A 196 -11.19 -2.65 -0.76
CA LEU A 196 -12.16 -3.54 -1.41
C LEU A 196 -12.50 -4.77 -0.57
N LEU A 197 -11.58 -5.28 0.28
CA LEU A 197 -11.85 -6.43 1.15
C LEU A 197 -13.04 -6.20 2.07
N VAL A 198 -13.28 -4.94 2.47
CA VAL A 198 -14.38 -4.55 3.35
C VAL A 198 -15.51 -3.86 2.58
N LEU A 199 -15.17 -2.99 1.63
CA LEU A 199 -16.17 -2.19 0.92
C LEU A 199 -16.92 -2.97 -0.16
N LEU A 200 -16.30 -3.95 -0.83
CA LEU A 200 -16.95 -4.71 -1.89
C LEU A 200 -18.26 -5.40 -1.44
N PRO A 201 -18.29 -6.16 -0.33
CA PRO A 201 -19.55 -6.75 0.12
C PRO A 201 -20.57 -5.71 0.61
N ALA A 202 -20.13 -4.61 1.22
CA ALA A 202 -21.02 -3.52 1.65
C ALA A 202 -21.66 -2.82 0.45
N LEU A 203 -20.87 -2.56 -0.61
CA LEU A 203 -21.34 -2.02 -1.88
C LEU A 203 -22.34 -2.99 -2.53
N ALA A 204 -22.01 -4.28 -2.64
CA ALA A 204 -22.92 -5.29 -3.19
C ALA A 204 -24.27 -5.32 -2.46
N TRP A 205 -24.25 -5.35 -1.12
CA TRP A 205 -25.49 -5.27 -0.33
C TRP A 205 -26.25 -3.96 -0.60
N SER A 206 -25.57 -2.82 -0.55
CA SER A 206 -26.23 -1.52 -0.73
C SER A 206 -26.84 -1.37 -2.14
N LEU A 207 -26.19 -1.90 -3.17
CA LEU A 207 -26.67 -1.90 -4.55
C LEU A 207 -27.89 -2.80 -4.72
N VAL A 208 -27.85 -4.04 -4.21
CA VAL A 208 -29.02 -4.94 -4.23
C VAL A 208 -30.19 -4.31 -3.48
N ALA A 209 -29.94 -3.69 -2.33
CA ALA A 209 -30.97 -2.98 -1.57
C ALA A 209 -31.51 -1.75 -2.33
N ALA A 210 -30.66 -0.98 -3.00
CA ALA A 210 -31.07 0.16 -3.83
C ALA A 210 -31.99 -0.25 -4.98
N GLN A 211 -31.76 -1.42 -5.59
CA GLN A 211 -32.65 -1.98 -6.61
C GLN A 211 -34.04 -2.32 -6.06
N ARG A 212 -34.10 -2.87 -4.84
CA ARG A 212 -35.33 -3.30 -4.17
C ARG A 212 -36.15 -2.14 -3.59
N ILE A 213 -35.50 -1.14 -3.01
CA ILE A 213 -36.19 0.00 -2.35
C ILE A 213 -36.87 0.92 -3.38
N GLY A 214 -36.35 1.02 -4.61
CA GLY A 214 -36.85 1.96 -5.61
C GLY A 214 -36.65 3.43 -5.19
N ARG A 215 -37.43 4.37 -5.74
CA ARG A 215 -37.40 5.80 -5.36
C ARG A 215 -36.13 6.58 -5.76
N GLY A 216 -35.65 6.40 -6.98
CA GLY A 216 -34.47 7.14 -7.50
C GLY A 216 -33.11 6.65 -6.98
N ARG A 217 -33.08 5.71 -6.02
CA ARG A 217 -31.84 5.11 -5.50
C ARG A 217 -31.01 4.39 -6.56
N ARG A 218 -31.66 3.84 -7.60
CA ARG A 218 -30.98 3.22 -8.74
C ARG A 218 -30.12 4.24 -9.50
N LEU A 219 -30.68 5.42 -9.75
CA LEU A 219 -29.98 6.51 -10.43
C LEU A 219 -28.87 7.09 -9.56
N GLN A 220 -29.11 7.23 -8.25
CA GLN A 220 -28.08 7.63 -7.28
C GLN A 220 -26.93 6.64 -7.21
N ALA A 221 -27.23 5.33 -7.21
CA ALA A 221 -26.23 4.27 -7.24
C ALA A 221 -25.40 4.31 -8.52
N LEU A 222 -26.05 4.49 -9.67
CA LEU A 222 -25.38 4.64 -10.96
C LEU A 222 -24.47 5.87 -11.00
N ALA A 223 -25.00 7.03 -10.58
CA ALA A 223 -24.21 8.27 -10.51
C ALA A 223 -23.04 8.15 -9.53
N GLY A 224 -23.24 7.50 -8.39
CA GLY A 224 -22.19 7.21 -7.42
C GLY A 224 -21.12 6.28 -7.98
N LEU A 225 -21.51 5.22 -8.69
CA LEU A 225 -20.58 4.32 -9.37
C LEU A 225 -19.76 5.07 -10.43
N ILE A 226 -20.40 5.90 -11.25
CA ILE A 226 -19.71 6.74 -12.25
C ILE A 226 -18.70 7.66 -11.56
N LEU A 227 -19.06 8.30 -10.45
CA LEU A 227 -18.14 9.15 -9.69
C LEU A 227 -16.92 8.37 -9.17
N VAL A 228 -17.15 7.19 -8.58
CA VAL A 228 -16.06 6.32 -8.10
C VAL A 228 -15.15 5.91 -9.25
N LEU A 229 -15.72 5.49 -10.38
CA LEU A 229 -14.95 5.10 -11.57
C LEU A 229 -14.15 6.28 -12.11
N ILE A 230 -14.75 7.45 -12.34
CA ILE A 230 -14.04 8.65 -12.83
C ILE A 230 -12.89 9.05 -11.89
N SER A 231 -13.05 8.87 -10.58
CA SER A 231 -12.03 9.25 -9.60
C SER A 231 -10.84 8.28 -9.57
N VAL A 232 -11.11 6.97 -9.67
CA VAL A 232 -10.07 5.92 -9.56
C VAL A 232 -9.44 5.61 -10.92
N PHE A 233 -10.19 5.77 -12.00
CA PHE A 233 -9.79 5.35 -13.35
C PHE A 233 -8.49 6.00 -13.84
N PRO A 234 -8.19 7.28 -13.63
CA PRO A 234 -6.92 7.87 -14.12
C PRO A 234 -5.69 7.15 -13.56
N TRP A 235 -5.67 6.89 -12.25
CA TRP A 235 -4.58 6.16 -11.61
C TRP A 235 -4.56 4.70 -12.02
N LEU A 236 -5.72 4.04 -12.03
CA LEU A 236 -5.81 2.63 -12.43
C LEU A 236 -5.37 2.45 -13.89
N ARG A 237 -5.84 3.30 -14.81
CA ARG A 237 -5.44 3.27 -16.22
C ARG A 237 -3.93 3.35 -16.38
N HIS A 238 -3.28 4.22 -15.61
CA HIS A 238 -1.83 4.40 -15.66
C HIS A 238 -1.05 3.23 -15.07
N ASN A 239 -1.57 2.60 -14.01
CA ASN A 239 -0.82 1.68 -13.14
C ASN A 239 -1.42 0.26 -13.04
N TRP A 240 -2.38 -0.14 -13.88
CA TRP A 240 -3.10 -1.40 -13.70
C TRP A 240 -2.22 -2.65 -13.78
N ILE A 241 -1.23 -2.70 -14.70
CA ILE A 241 -0.31 -3.86 -14.82
C ILE A 241 0.52 -4.02 -13.56
N THR A 242 1.13 -2.92 -13.09
CA THR A 242 1.96 -2.91 -11.89
C THR A 242 1.12 -3.17 -10.62
N THR A 243 -0.15 -2.77 -10.63
CA THR A 243 -1.12 -3.08 -9.57
C THR A 243 -1.45 -4.58 -9.52
N LEU A 244 -1.71 -5.21 -10.67
CA LEU A 244 -1.97 -6.65 -10.75
C LEU A 244 -0.74 -7.48 -10.35
N GLY A 245 0.42 -7.19 -10.95
CA GLY A 245 1.67 -7.88 -10.61
C GLY A 245 2.09 -7.64 -9.16
N GLY A 246 1.92 -6.42 -8.65
CA GLY A 246 2.14 -6.07 -7.25
C GLY A 246 1.23 -6.84 -6.30
N THR A 247 -0.04 -7.02 -6.66
CA THR A 247 -1.01 -7.79 -5.86
C THR A 247 -0.68 -9.28 -5.87
N ASN A 248 -0.32 -9.86 -7.03
CA ASN A 248 0.12 -11.26 -7.11
C ASN A 248 1.30 -11.53 -6.16
N ARG A 249 2.33 -10.68 -6.24
CA ARG A 249 3.51 -10.80 -5.40
C ARG A 249 3.20 -10.63 -3.91
N ALA A 250 2.40 -9.62 -3.57
CA ALA A 250 2.09 -9.29 -2.19
C ALA A 250 1.11 -10.29 -1.54
N VAL A 251 0.17 -10.85 -2.30
CA VAL A 251 -0.93 -11.66 -1.74
C VAL A 251 -0.71 -13.15 -1.94
N ILE A 252 -0.22 -13.59 -3.10
CA ILE A 252 -0.11 -15.01 -3.43
C ILE A 252 1.31 -15.52 -3.15
N GLU A 253 2.33 -14.87 -3.72
CA GLU A 253 3.72 -15.32 -3.52
C GLU A 253 4.18 -15.13 -2.07
N SER A 254 3.82 -14.01 -1.41
CA SER A 254 4.17 -13.78 0.00
C SER A 254 3.57 -14.86 0.89
N ALA A 255 2.27 -15.18 0.70
CA ALA A 255 1.60 -16.22 1.47
C ALA A 255 2.28 -17.58 1.32
N ALA A 256 2.70 -17.93 0.11
CA ALA A 256 3.42 -19.18 -0.17
C ALA A 256 4.82 -19.20 0.50
N ARG A 257 5.53 -18.08 0.52
CA ARG A 257 6.86 -17.96 1.15
C ARG A 257 6.79 -17.95 2.67
N GLU A 258 5.77 -17.33 3.25
CA GLU A 258 5.58 -17.19 4.70
C GLU A 258 4.91 -18.41 5.33
N GLY A 259 4.36 -19.33 4.51
CA GLY A 259 3.68 -20.53 5.00
C GLY A 259 2.32 -20.22 5.62
N ASP A 260 1.62 -19.21 5.10
CA ASP A 260 0.33 -18.77 5.62
C ASP A 260 -0.73 -19.87 5.54
N PRO A 261 -1.65 -19.94 6.53
CA PRO A 261 -2.70 -20.95 6.52
C PRO A 261 -3.64 -20.76 5.32
N GLY A 262 -3.88 -21.86 4.60
CA GLY A 262 -4.72 -21.86 3.41
C GLY A 262 -6.14 -21.32 3.64
N VAL A 263 -6.72 -20.71 2.62
CA VAL A 263 -8.03 -20.02 2.69
C VAL A 263 -9.18 -20.93 3.14
N PHE A 264 -9.14 -22.22 2.79
CA PHE A 264 -10.17 -23.20 3.15
C PHE A 264 -9.82 -24.02 4.41
N SER A 265 -8.74 -23.67 5.12
CA SER A 265 -8.32 -24.36 6.34
C SER A 265 -8.99 -23.79 7.59
N LEU A 266 -9.25 -24.63 8.59
CA LEU A 266 -9.76 -24.18 9.89
C LEU A 266 -8.80 -23.19 10.57
N SER A 267 -7.49 -23.42 10.45
CA SER A 267 -6.47 -22.51 10.98
C SER A 267 -6.57 -21.11 10.36
N GLY A 268 -6.85 -21.02 9.05
CA GLY A 268 -7.08 -19.76 8.34
C GLY A 268 -8.28 -18.99 8.88
N TRP A 269 -9.42 -19.66 9.08
CA TRP A 269 -10.64 -19.05 9.62
C TRP A 269 -10.52 -18.56 11.07
N PHE A 270 -9.75 -19.27 11.90
CA PHE A 270 -9.49 -18.85 13.29
C PHE A 270 -8.34 -17.85 13.42
N TRP A 271 -7.58 -17.59 12.35
CA TRP A 271 -6.38 -16.76 12.40
C TRP A 271 -6.68 -15.35 12.94
N TYR A 272 -7.60 -14.64 12.30
CA TYR A 272 -7.98 -13.29 12.72
C TYR A 272 -8.71 -13.25 14.07
N LEU A 273 -9.50 -14.29 14.39
CA LEU A 273 -10.18 -14.39 15.69
C LEU A 273 -9.18 -14.45 16.85
N ARG A 274 -8.03 -15.10 16.66
CA ARG A 274 -6.93 -15.13 17.64
C ARG A 274 -6.25 -13.78 17.80
N GLN A 275 -6.28 -12.92 16.78
CA GLN A 275 -5.69 -11.58 16.84
C GLN A 275 -6.59 -10.57 17.57
N VAL A 276 -7.92 -10.75 17.55
CA VAL A 276 -8.88 -9.78 18.13
C VAL A 276 -8.58 -9.41 19.60
N PRO A 277 -8.30 -10.36 20.53
CA PRO A 277 -7.99 -10.00 21.92
C PRO A 277 -6.74 -9.12 22.06
N LEU A 278 -5.72 -9.35 21.21
CA LEU A 278 -4.50 -8.56 21.19
C LEU A 278 -4.75 -7.15 20.62
N GLN A 279 -5.58 -7.06 19.59
CA GLN A 279 -5.85 -5.79 18.91
C GLN A 279 -6.82 -4.86 19.65
N ILE A 280 -7.79 -5.43 20.37
CA ILE A 280 -8.82 -4.68 21.13
C ILE A 280 -8.44 -4.54 22.60
N GLY A 281 -7.67 -5.47 23.14
CA GLY A 281 -7.43 -5.59 24.58
C GLY A 281 -8.50 -6.43 25.26
N SER A 282 -8.06 -7.39 26.07
CA SER A 282 -8.92 -8.39 26.72
C SER A 282 -10.05 -7.77 27.55
N ALA A 283 -9.80 -6.67 28.25
CA ALA A 283 -10.80 -6.00 29.10
C ALA A 283 -11.96 -5.43 28.27
N LEU A 284 -11.64 -4.65 27.22
CA LEU A 284 -12.66 -4.06 26.33
C LEU A 284 -13.48 -5.16 25.63
N LEU A 285 -12.82 -6.23 25.19
CA LEU A 285 -13.44 -7.36 24.53
C LEU A 285 -14.42 -8.11 25.44
N TRP A 286 -13.94 -8.64 26.57
CA TRP A 286 -14.75 -9.56 27.39
C TRP A 286 -15.87 -8.84 28.15
N ILE A 287 -15.62 -7.64 28.67
CA ILE A 287 -16.68 -6.84 29.33
C ILE A 287 -17.75 -6.43 28.31
N GLY A 288 -17.32 -6.05 27.10
CA GLY A 288 -18.22 -5.73 26.00
C GLY A 288 -19.06 -6.93 25.59
N LEU A 289 -18.44 -8.11 25.42
CA LEU A 289 -19.15 -9.34 25.07
C LEU A 289 -20.14 -9.77 26.15
N ALA A 290 -19.74 -9.74 27.42
CA ALA A 290 -20.63 -10.05 28.54
C ALA A 290 -21.83 -9.08 28.59
N GLY A 291 -21.61 -7.80 28.28
CA GLY A 291 -22.68 -6.81 28.18
C GLY A 291 -23.61 -7.03 26.99
N LEU A 292 -23.10 -7.55 25.87
CA LEU A 292 -23.93 -7.97 24.73
C LEU A 292 -24.76 -9.21 25.07
N VAL A 293 -24.21 -10.17 25.80
CA VAL A 293 -24.97 -11.32 26.33
C VAL A 293 -26.08 -10.83 27.26
N LEU A 294 -25.77 -9.91 28.19
CA LEU A 294 -26.75 -9.28 29.06
C LEU A 294 -27.87 -8.59 28.26
N LEU A 295 -27.52 -7.88 27.18
CA LEU A 295 -28.49 -7.26 26.27
C LEU A 295 -29.46 -8.30 25.68
N VAL A 296 -28.93 -9.42 25.19
CA VAL A 296 -29.74 -10.52 24.63
C VAL A 296 -30.66 -11.11 25.70
N VAL A 297 -30.11 -11.47 26.87
CA VAL A 297 -30.88 -12.03 28.01
C VAL A 297 -32.02 -11.08 28.43
N MET A 298 -31.75 -9.78 28.52
CA MET A 298 -32.77 -8.78 28.88
C MET A 298 -33.84 -8.60 27.82
N ARG A 299 -33.49 -8.75 26.53
CA ARG A 299 -34.47 -8.72 25.43
C ARG A 299 -35.36 -9.96 25.39
N CYS A 300 -34.88 -11.09 25.89
CA CYS A 300 -35.69 -12.30 26.04
C CYS A 300 -36.68 -12.23 27.23
N ARG A 301 -36.58 -11.23 28.11
CA ARG A 301 -37.49 -11.06 29.27
C ARG A 301 -38.56 -9.99 28.98
N PRO A 302 -39.87 -10.32 28.97
CA PRO A 302 -40.94 -9.46 28.44
C PRO A 302 -41.05 -8.03 29.04
N PRO A 303 -40.95 -7.79 30.37
CA PRO A 303 -41.06 -6.43 30.92
C PRO A 303 -39.82 -5.55 30.65
N MET A 304 -38.66 -6.15 30.34
CA MET A 304 -37.41 -5.42 30.08
C MET A 304 -37.14 -5.24 28.58
N ALA A 305 -37.73 -6.07 27.73
CA ALA A 305 -37.61 -6.01 26.28
C ALA A 305 -38.11 -4.67 25.71
N THR A 306 -39.20 -4.13 26.24
CA THR A 306 -39.84 -2.88 25.77
C THR A 306 -38.92 -1.64 25.92
N MET A 307 -38.20 -1.50 27.04
CA MET A 307 -37.30 -0.35 27.25
C MET A 307 -36.02 -0.43 26.38
N SER A 308 -35.45 -1.62 26.18
CA SER A 308 -34.26 -1.77 25.32
C SER A 308 -34.60 -1.63 23.83
N ASN A 309 -35.73 -2.18 23.37
CA ASN A 309 -36.11 -2.10 21.95
C ASN A 309 -36.47 -0.68 21.49
N GLN A 310 -36.89 0.18 22.42
CA GLN A 310 -37.21 1.58 22.11
C GLN A 310 -35.97 2.45 21.89
N GLN A 311 -34.80 2.07 22.42
CA GLN A 311 -33.58 2.86 22.29
C GLN A 311 -32.80 2.59 21.00
N ASP A 312 -32.71 1.34 20.56
CA ASP A 312 -31.88 0.94 19.42
C ASP A 312 -32.58 1.21 18.06
N ARG A 313 -31.78 1.53 17.04
CA ARG A 313 -32.23 1.59 15.64
C ARG A 313 -31.84 0.31 14.92
N GLY A 314 -32.81 -0.60 14.77
CA GLY A 314 -32.58 -1.93 14.21
C GLY A 314 -31.90 -1.92 12.83
N ASP A 315 -32.33 -1.04 11.92
CA ASP A 315 -31.75 -0.92 10.58
C ASP A 315 -30.27 -0.50 10.61
N ALA A 316 -29.92 0.48 11.44
CA ALA A 316 -28.55 0.94 11.57
C ALA A 316 -27.63 -0.11 12.22
N TRP A 317 -28.15 -0.88 13.19
CA TRP A 317 -27.46 -2.03 13.78
C TRP A 317 -27.29 -3.17 12.79
N SER A 318 -28.31 -3.51 11.99
CA SER A 318 -28.22 -4.51 10.94
C SER A 318 -27.13 -4.16 9.94
N TRP A 319 -27.06 -2.90 9.49
CA TRP A 319 -25.98 -2.43 8.61
C TRP A 319 -24.60 -2.62 9.24
N LEU A 320 -24.43 -2.18 10.49
CA LEU A 320 -23.14 -2.26 11.18
C LEU A 320 -22.68 -3.71 11.37
N VAL A 321 -23.53 -4.58 11.90
CA VAL A 321 -23.19 -5.98 12.15
C VAL A 321 -23.02 -6.75 10.83
N GLY A 322 -23.90 -6.51 9.86
CA GLY A 322 -23.84 -7.20 8.57
C GLY A 322 -22.58 -6.82 7.78
N THR A 323 -22.20 -5.54 7.74
CA THR A 323 -20.95 -5.11 7.07
C THR A 323 -19.70 -5.59 7.81
N LEU A 324 -19.73 -5.66 9.15
CA LEU A 324 -18.65 -6.26 9.95
C LEU A 324 -18.47 -7.75 9.61
N VAL A 325 -19.56 -8.53 9.60
CA VAL A 325 -19.49 -9.98 9.29
C VAL A 325 -19.07 -10.20 7.85
N LEU A 326 -19.68 -9.51 6.88
CA LEU A 326 -19.32 -9.68 5.47
C LEU A 326 -17.87 -9.25 5.18
N GLY A 327 -17.41 -8.15 5.78
CA GLY A 327 -16.02 -7.71 5.68
C GLY A 327 -15.05 -8.72 6.30
N TRP A 328 -15.40 -9.30 7.45
CA TRP A 328 -14.62 -10.38 8.05
C TRP A 328 -14.54 -11.63 7.14
N LEU A 329 -15.67 -12.04 6.55
CA LEU A 329 -15.71 -13.17 5.61
C LEU A 329 -14.77 -12.95 4.43
N VAL A 330 -14.87 -11.80 3.74
CA VAL A 330 -14.05 -11.50 2.56
C VAL A 330 -12.58 -11.32 2.93
N THR A 331 -12.27 -10.69 4.06
CA THR A 331 -10.87 -10.54 4.52
C THR A 331 -10.24 -11.90 4.85
N ASN A 332 -11.02 -12.86 5.35
CA ASN A 332 -10.54 -14.24 5.58
C ASN A 332 -10.22 -14.98 4.26
N LEU A 333 -10.81 -14.57 3.14
CA LEU A 333 -10.53 -15.17 1.84
C LEU A 333 -9.19 -14.72 1.23
N SER A 334 -8.52 -13.71 1.80
CA SER A 334 -7.16 -13.34 1.41
C SER A 334 -6.19 -14.48 1.74
N PRO A 335 -5.39 -14.98 0.76
CA PRO A 335 -4.35 -15.96 1.00
C PRO A 335 -3.30 -15.48 2.02
N ASN A 336 -2.77 -14.26 1.82
CA ASN A 336 -1.85 -13.62 2.75
C ASN A 336 -2.57 -13.24 4.06
N LYS A 337 -1.97 -13.58 5.21
CA LYS A 337 -2.44 -13.28 6.56
C LYS A 337 -1.52 -12.28 7.28
N ASP A 338 -1.96 -11.03 7.37
CA ASP A 338 -1.32 -10.00 8.20
C ASP A 338 -2.33 -9.43 9.21
N ALA A 339 -1.90 -9.20 10.46
CA ALA A 339 -2.75 -8.74 11.56
C ALA A 339 -3.40 -7.39 11.21
N ARG A 340 -2.72 -6.59 10.40
CA ARG A 340 -3.16 -5.28 9.91
C ARG A 340 -4.37 -5.34 8.98
N TYR A 341 -4.63 -6.46 8.29
CA TYR A 341 -5.71 -6.52 7.30
C TYR A 341 -7.11 -6.39 7.89
N ILE A 342 -7.30 -6.73 9.17
CA ILE A 342 -8.58 -6.54 9.87
C ILE A 342 -8.71 -5.18 10.58
N ALA A 343 -7.70 -4.30 10.51
CA ALA A 343 -7.76 -2.98 11.14
C ALA A 343 -9.02 -2.17 10.74
N PRO A 344 -9.47 -2.17 9.47
CA PRO A 344 -10.71 -1.49 9.08
C PRO A 344 -12.00 -2.08 9.69
N LEU A 345 -11.96 -3.30 10.24
CA LEU A 345 -13.07 -3.94 10.93
C LEU A 345 -13.08 -3.63 12.43
N LEU A 346 -12.00 -3.09 12.99
CA LEU A 346 -11.91 -2.76 14.41
C LEU A 346 -12.91 -1.67 14.82
N PRO A 347 -13.09 -0.55 14.08
CA PRO A 347 -14.07 0.47 14.47
C PRO A 347 -15.51 -0.06 14.58
N PRO A 348 -16.10 -0.78 13.60
CA PRO A 348 -17.44 -1.34 13.78
C PRO A 348 -17.50 -2.42 14.88
N LEU A 349 -16.45 -3.22 15.08
CA LEU A 349 -16.38 -4.18 16.18
C LEU A 349 -16.37 -3.48 17.55
N LEU A 350 -15.56 -2.44 17.73
CA LEU A 350 -15.48 -1.64 18.95
C LEU A 350 -16.78 -0.88 19.23
N ILE A 351 -17.45 -0.35 18.20
CA ILE A 351 -18.79 0.26 18.35
C ILE A 351 -19.81 -0.80 18.84
N SER A 352 -19.73 -2.04 18.34
CA SER A 352 -20.59 -3.14 18.80
C SER A 352 -20.32 -3.51 20.26
N LEU A 353 -19.05 -3.69 20.63
CA LEU A 353 -18.66 -3.99 22.01
C LEU A 353 -19.05 -2.87 22.97
N SER A 354 -18.92 -1.62 22.53
CA SER A 354 -19.34 -0.43 23.30
C SER A 354 -20.83 -0.45 23.64
N ARG A 355 -21.67 -1.12 22.84
CA ARG A 355 -23.10 -1.28 23.17
C ARG A 355 -23.32 -2.25 24.32
N GLY A 356 -22.44 -3.24 24.49
CA GLY A 356 -22.41 -4.11 25.66
C GLY A 356 -21.97 -3.36 26.92
N TRP A 357 -20.91 -2.55 26.82
CA TRP A 357 -20.51 -1.64 27.90
C TRP A 357 -21.63 -0.67 28.29
N TRP A 358 -22.31 -0.08 27.30
CA TRP A 358 -23.48 0.75 27.53
C TRP A 358 -24.62 -0.01 28.25
N GLN A 359 -24.80 -1.29 27.93
CA GLN A 359 -25.82 -2.13 28.55
C GLN A 359 -25.58 -2.32 30.05
N TRP A 360 -24.32 -2.51 30.48
CA TRP A 360 -23.98 -2.56 31.90
C TRP A 360 -24.40 -1.28 32.63
N GLY A 361 -24.12 -0.12 32.04
CA GLY A 361 -24.54 1.17 32.59
C GLY A 361 -26.07 1.29 32.73
N LEU A 362 -26.83 0.82 31.74
CA LEU A 362 -28.29 0.79 31.82
C LEU A 362 -28.79 -0.17 32.90
N TRP A 363 -28.21 -1.36 33.00
CA TRP A 363 -28.56 -2.36 34.00
C TRP A 363 -28.29 -1.87 35.43
N ILE A 364 -27.13 -1.25 35.67
CA ILE A 364 -26.77 -0.65 36.97
C ILE A 364 -27.79 0.42 37.38
N ARG A 365 -28.17 1.30 36.44
CA ARG A 365 -29.17 2.35 36.69
C ARG A 365 -30.54 1.79 37.05
N GLN A 366 -30.95 0.70 36.41
CA GLN A 366 -32.21 0.02 36.69
C GLN A 366 -32.17 -0.73 38.02
N ARG A 367 -31.06 -1.42 38.32
CA ARG A 367 -30.91 -2.26 39.52
C ARG A 367 -30.72 -1.45 40.79
N TRP A 368 -30.07 -0.28 40.71
CA TRP A 368 -29.79 0.60 41.85
C TRP A 368 -30.07 2.09 41.52
N PRO A 369 -31.35 2.50 41.43
CA PRO A 369 -31.71 3.88 41.08
C PRO A 369 -31.11 4.94 41.99
N ALA A 370 -31.05 4.69 43.31
CA ALA A 370 -30.48 5.61 44.30
C ALA A 370 -28.98 5.87 44.12
N ARG A 371 -28.24 4.96 43.47
CA ARG A 371 -26.79 5.09 43.21
C ARG A 371 -26.48 5.43 41.75
N SER A 372 -27.51 5.64 40.93
CA SER A 372 -27.40 5.82 39.48
C SER A 372 -26.63 7.09 39.07
N ALA A 373 -26.51 8.07 39.97
CA ALA A 373 -25.83 9.33 39.73
C ALA A 373 -24.31 9.19 39.59
N TRP A 374 -23.66 8.28 40.34
CA TRP A 374 -22.19 8.16 40.39
C TRP A 374 -21.67 6.76 40.03
N LEU A 375 -22.41 5.69 40.35
CA LEU A 375 -21.92 4.31 40.21
C LEU A 375 -21.59 3.89 38.76
N PRO A 376 -22.39 4.24 37.73
CA PRO A 376 -22.01 3.98 36.34
C PRO A 376 -20.76 4.75 35.90
N GLY A 377 -20.57 5.98 36.41
CA GLY A 377 -19.38 6.78 36.13
C GLY A 377 -18.13 6.14 36.72
N LEU A 378 -18.22 5.72 37.99
CA LEU A 378 -17.14 5.01 38.69
C LEU A 378 -16.77 3.68 38.00
N ALA A 379 -17.77 2.90 37.60
CA ALA A 379 -17.54 1.65 36.86
C ALA A 379 -16.88 1.88 35.50
N LEU A 380 -17.29 2.94 34.77
CA LEU A 380 -16.64 3.32 33.51
C LEU A 380 -15.20 3.78 33.73
N THR A 381 -14.91 4.58 34.77
CA THR A 381 -13.54 5.01 35.07
C THR A 381 -12.65 3.83 35.46
N ALA A 382 -13.15 2.90 36.29
CA ALA A 382 -12.40 1.70 36.66
C ALA A 382 -12.13 0.82 35.43
N GLY A 383 -13.13 0.61 34.57
CA GLY A 383 -12.96 -0.13 33.32
C GLY A 383 -11.97 0.53 32.35
N ALA A 384 -11.99 1.86 32.24
CA ALA A 384 -11.02 2.61 31.44
C ALA A 384 -9.59 2.44 31.98
N LEU A 385 -9.37 2.52 33.29
CA LEU A 385 -8.05 2.30 33.89
C LEU A 385 -7.52 0.88 33.62
N VAL A 386 -8.40 -0.14 33.71
CA VAL A 386 -8.05 -1.53 33.40
C VAL A 386 -7.73 -1.73 31.91
N ALA A 387 -8.35 -0.97 31.00
CA ALA A 387 -8.05 -1.02 29.58
C ALA A 387 -6.76 -0.27 29.21
N ILE A 388 -6.52 0.89 29.83
CA ILE A 388 -5.37 1.76 29.54
C ILE A 388 -4.06 1.13 30.01
N ALA A 389 -4.02 0.54 31.21
CA ALA A 389 -2.76 0.07 31.77
C ALA A 389 -2.05 -0.97 30.88
N PRO A 390 -2.68 -2.08 30.43
CA PRO A 390 -2.04 -3.05 29.53
C PRO A 390 -1.69 -2.48 28.16
N ALA A 391 -2.54 -1.61 27.61
CA ALA A 391 -2.29 -0.95 26.34
C ALA A 391 -1.06 -0.04 26.42
N TRP A 392 -0.92 0.72 27.52
CA TRP A 392 0.24 1.54 27.81
C TRP A 392 1.51 0.70 27.99
N THR A 393 1.46 -0.40 28.76
CA THR A 393 2.63 -1.27 28.92
C THR A 393 3.05 -1.89 27.60
N ALA A 394 2.11 -2.42 26.81
CA ALA A 394 2.41 -2.98 25.49
C ALA A 394 3.04 -1.94 24.56
N GLN A 395 2.46 -0.73 24.52
CA GLN A 395 2.98 0.37 23.71
C GLN A 395 4.36 0.84 24.15
N SER A 396 4.60 0.97 25.46
CA SER A 396 5.91 1.35 26.01
C SER A 396 6.98 0.28 25.76
N ALA A 397 6.60 -1.00 25.81
CA ALA A 397 7.51 -2.11 25.51
C ALA A 397 7.87 -2.18 24.02
N ARG A 398 6.93 -1.80 23.15
CA ARG A 398 7.10 -1.73 21.69
C ARG A 398 8.00 -0.58 21.27
N LEU A 399 7.74 0.61 21.84
CA LEU A 399 8.44 1.85 21.56
C LEU A 399 9.74 1.99 22.36
N ARG A 400 10.47 0.91 22.67
CA ARG A 400 11.78 1.06 23.36
C ARG A 400 12.68 2.04 22.60
N PRO A 401 13.47 2.89 23.30
CA PRO A 401 14.41 3.78 22.64
C PRO A 401 15.31 2.95 21.71
N ARG A 402 15.18 3.19 20.40
CA ARG A 402 16.10 2.64 19.40
C ARG A 402 17.19 3.67 19.18
N ASN A 403 18.44 3.21 19.11
CA ASN A 403 19.56 4.10 18.86
C ASN A 403 19.41 4.72 17.46
N ARG A 404 19.37 6.06 17.40
CA ARG A 404 19.35 6.82 16.14
C ARG A 404 20.68 6.72 15.39
N HIS A 405 21.75 6.43 16.12
CA HIS A 405 23.08 6.15 15.58
C HIS A 405 23.20 4.67 15.24
N PRO A 406 23.82 4.31 14.10
CA PRO A 406 24.62 5.20 13.24
C PRO A 406 23.96 5.66 11.93
N LEU A 407 22.66 5.38 11.69
CA LEU A 407 22.03 5.63 10.37
C LEU A 407 22.23 7.06 9.86
N GLN A 408 21.95 8.07 10.69
CA GLN A 408 22.05 9.47 10.27
C GLN A 408 23.51 9.84 9.91
N ALA A 409 24.49 9.38 10.69
CA ALA A 409 25.90 9.64 10.43
C ALA A 409 26.36 8.97 9.12
N ILE A 410 25.94 7.73 8.87
CA ILE A 410 26.23 7.01 7.61
C ILE A 410 25.67 7.79 6.41
N VAL A 411 24.42 8.26 6.53
CA VAL A 411 23.74 9.01 5.46
C VAL A 411 24.43 10.34 5.19
N GLU A 412 24.73 11.12 6.23
CA GLU A 412 25.44 12.40 6.10
C GLU A 412 26.83 12.20 5.49
N ARG A 413 27.55 11.15 5.93
CA ARG A 413 28.89 10.82 5.39
C ARG A 413 28.86 10.44 3.91
N ALA A 414 27.79 9.79 3.46
CA ALA A 414 27.55 9.46 2.06
C ALA A 414 27.00 10.63 1.21
N GLY A 415 26.88 11.84 1.77
CA GLY A 415 26.38 13.04 1.10
C GLY A 415 24.85 13.16 1.06
N GLY A 416 24.15 12.44 1.93
CA GLY A 416 22.70 12.53 2.09
C GLY A 416 22.27 13.75 2.91
N ALA A 417 20.98 14.10 2.80
CA ALA A 417 20.37 15.27 3.44
C ALA A 417 20.98 16.64 3.07
N ASP A 418 21.92 16.68 2.11
CA ASP A 418 22.49 17.89 1.52
C ASP A 418 21.86 18.13 0.12
N PRO A 419 21.14 19.25 -0.09
CA PRO A 419 20.54 19.57 -1.39
C PRO A 419 21.57 19.92 -2.47
N VAL A 420 22.79 20.33 -2.09
CA VAL A 420 23.86 20.72 -3.04
C VAL A 420 24.62 19.49 -3.52
N ALA A 421 24.70 18.44 -2.68
CA ALA A 421 25.35 17.18 -3.04
C ALA A 421 24.78 16.59 -4.33
N ALA A 422 25.68 16.02 -5.16
CA ALA A 422 25.31 15.36 -6.39
C ALA A 422 24.38 14.15 -6.11
N PRO A 423 23.46 13.82 -7.04
CA PRO A 423 22.65 12.60 -6.92
C PRO A 423 23.55 11.39 -6.76
N ASN A 424 23.29 10.57 -5.75
CA ASN A 424 24.13 9.44 -5.42
C ASN A 424 23.29 8.23 -4.99
N THR A 425 23.82 7.03 -5.21
CA THR A 425 23.20 5.76 -4.83
C THR A 425 24.13 5.02 -3.87
N LEU A 426 23.61 4.68 -2.68
CA LEU A 426 24.29 3.84 -1.70
C LEU A 426 23.76 2.41 -1.78
N ILE A 427 24.64 1.46 -2.08
CA ILE A 427 24.30 0.04 -2.04
C ILE A 427 24.30 -0.42 -0.59
N VAL A 428 23.13 -0.77 -0.07
CA VAL A 428 22.91 -1.22 1.29
C VAL A 428 22.79 -2.74 1.27
N VAL A 429 23.86 -3.43 1.67
CA VAL A 429 23.88 -4.90 1.78
C VAL A 429 23.07 -5.40 2.98
N PRO A 430 23.22 -4.86 4.22
CA PRO A 430 22.45 -5.33 5.36
C PRO A 430 20.98 -4.89 5.29
N SER A 431 20.09 -5.68 5.92
CA SER A 431 18.67 -5.32 6.03
C SER A 431 18.14 -5.62 7.42
N THR A 432 18.12 -4.58 8.25
CA THR A 432 17.63 -4.63 9.63
C THR A 432 16.50 -3.61 9.83
N PRO A 433 15.71 -3.72 10.92
CA PRO A 433 14.68 -2.72 11.21
C PRO A 433 15.24 -1.30 11.35
N ASP A 434 16.46 -1.18 11.86
CA ASP A 434 17.11 0.09 12.17
C ASP A 434 17.96 0.63 11.00
N LEU A 435 18.38 -0.22 10.07
CA LEU A 435 19.19 0.14 8.91
C LEU A 435 18.87 -0.77 7.72
N ASN A 436 18.33 -0.17 6.66
CA ASN A 436 17.94 -0.83 5.40
C ASN A 436 17.89 0.21 4.26
N GLN A 437 17.68 -0.23 3.02
CA GLN A 437 17.63 0.64 1.85
C GLN A 437 16.55 1.72 1.90
N HIS A 438 15.41 1.45 2.55
CA HIS A 438 14.28 2.39 2.60
C HIS A 438 14.58 3.53 3.57
N ASN A 439 15.12 3.22 4.75
CA ASN A 439 15.45 4.27 5.72
C ASN A 439 16.69 5.08 5.31
N VAL A 440 17.69 4.47 4.66
CA VAL A 440 18.79 5.18 4.00
C VAL A 440 18.26 6.13 2.94
N SER A 441 17.35 5.67 2.06
CA SER A 441 16.71 6.53 1.07
C SER A 441 15.95 7.68 1.72
N TYR A 442 15.16 7.39 2.75
CA TYR A 442 14.34 8.43 3.38
C TYR A 442 15.22 9.50 4.01
N TYR A 443 16.17 9.14 4.87
CA TYR A 443 17.08 10.11 5.50
C TYR A 443 17.97 10.81 4.48
N GLY A 444 18.47 10.10 3.47
CA GLY A 444 19.31 10.66 2.41
C GLY A 444 18.62 11.68 1.52
N ARG A 445 17.29 11.62 1.44
CA ARG A 445 16.46 12.51 0.63
C ARG A 445 15.81 13.64 1.40
N ARG A 446 15.92 13.69 2.72
CA ARG A 446 15.38 14.80 3.51
C ARG A 446 16.05 16.12 3.15
N ASN A 447 15.39 17.25 3.45
CA ASN A 447 15.90 18.61 3.22
C ASN A 447 16.33 18.90 1.76
N GLY A 448 15.73 18.21 0.77
CA GLY A 448 16.13 18.37 -0.63
C GLY A 448 17.30 17.49 -1.08
N GLY A 449 17.83 16.64 -0.19
CA GLY A 449 18.91 15.70 -0.49
C GLY A 449 18.55 14.70 -1.61
N ARG A 450 19.60 14.14 -2.22
CA ARG A 450 19.52 13.28 -3.41
C ARG A 450 20.25 11.94 -3.26
N LEU A 451 20.51 11.50 -2.02
CA LEU A 451 21.05 10.17 -1.77
C LEU A 451 19.91 9.14 -1.71
N VAL A 452 19.99 8.10 -2.53
CA VAL A 452 19.04 6.96 -2.50
C VAL A 452 19.76 5.70 -2.02
N GLY A 453 19.11 4.95 -1.13
CA GLY A 453 19.55 3.62 -0.72
C GLY A 453 18.94 2.54 -1.60
N ARG A 454 19.73 1.57 -2.05
CA ARG A 454 19.28 0.43 -2.85
C ARG A 454 19.85 -0.87 -2.30
N GLN A 455 19.09 -1.96 -2.38
CA GLN A 455 19.51 -3.24 -1.81
C GLN A 455 20.05 -4.17 -2.89
N LEU A 456 21.29 -4.62 -2.73
CA LEU A 456 21.92 -5.71 -3.50
C LEU A 456 22.50 -6.75 -2.54
N GLY A 457 22.99 -7.87 -3.08
CA GLY A 457 23.41 -9.04 -2.27
C GLY A 457 22.33 -10.12 -2.10
N GLY A 458 21.19 -10.03 -2.80
CA GLY A 458 20.20 -11.12 -2.87
C GLY A 458 20.58 -12.31 -3.76
N SER A 459 21.57 -12.17 -4.65
CA SER A 459 22.13 -13.21 -5.52
C SER A 459 23.64 -13.03 -5.62
N THR A 460 24.37 -14.11 -5.90
CA THR A 460 25.80 -14.07 -6.26
C THR A 460 26.05 -13.29 -7.54
N ASP A 461 25.06 -13.23 -8.44
CA ASP A 461 25.15 -12.50 -9.72
C ASP A 461 25.23 -10.98 -9.52
N HIS A 462 24.97 -10.49 -8.30
CA HIS A 462 25.11 -9.07 -7.96
C HIS A 462 26.56 -8.66 -7.68
N ILE A 463 27.46 -9.62 -7.43
CA ILE A 463 28.84 -9.33 -7.00
C ILE A 463 29.59 -8.55 -8.07
N GLN A 464 29.71 -9.11 -9.28
CA GLN A 464 30.44 -8.46 -10.36
C GLN A 464 29.86 -7.08 -10.74
N PRO A 465 28.54 -6.91 -10.90
CA PRO A 465 27.96 -5.58 -11.12
C PRO A 465 28.26 -4.56 -10.02
N VAL A 466 28.24 -4.94 -8.75
CA VAL A 466 28.60 -4.04 -7.64
C VAL A 466 30.08 -3.66 -7.71
N LEU A 467 30.97 -4.63 -7.89
CA LEU A 467 32.42 -4.37 -8.01
C LEU A 467 32.75 -3.51 -9.24
N ALA A 468 32.03 -3.68 -10.34
CA ALA A 468 32.27 -2.92 -11.57
C ALA A 468 31.68 -1.50 -11.53
N HIS A 469 30.50 -1.31 -10.90
CA HIS A 469 29.72 -0.08 -11.12
C HIS A 469 29.31 0.68 -9.86
N ALA A 470 29.28 0.06 -8.67
CA ALA A 470 28.85 0.78 -7.47
C ALA A 470 29.90 1.82 -7.05
N ASN A 471 29.44 3.00 -6.61
CA ASN A 471 30.31 4.04 -6.06
C ASN A 471 30.40 3.97 -4.54
N TRP A 472 29.30 3.62 -3.88
CA TRP A 472 29.21 3.52 -2.43
C TRP A 472 28.56 2.22 -2.02
N VAL A 473 29.14 1.58 -1.02
CA VAL A 473 28.64 0.33 -0.45
C VAL A 473 28.65 0.40 1.07
N LEU A 474 27.56 -0.05 1.68
CA LEU A 474 27.41 -0.18 3.11
C LEU A 474 27.34 -1.66 3.48
N LEU A 475 28.29 -2.08 4.32
CA LEU A 475 28.46 -3.45 4.78
C LEU A 475 28.17 -3.56 6.28
N ALA A 476 27.99 -4.80 6.75
CA ALA A 476 27.76 -5.07 8.17
C ALA A 476 28.52 -6.31 8.64
N GLU A 477 29.27 -6.15 9.72
CA GLU A 477 29.91 -7.26 10.42
C GLU A 477 28.90 -7.99 11.31
N GLY A 478 28.97 -9.32 11.31
CA GLY A 478 28.08 -10.19 12.08
C GLY A 478 26.70 -10.35 11.45
N ASP A 479 25.64 -10.26 12.26
CA ASP A 479 24.26 -10.46 11.80
C ASP A 479 23.82 -9.34 10.84
N GLN A 480 23.61 -9.67 9.57
CA GLN A 480 23.18 -8.73 8.53
C GLN A 480 21.65 -8.56 8.43
N GLY A 481 20.89 -9.23 9.30
CA GLY A 481 19.43 -9.17 9.35
C GLY A 481 18.75 -10.04 8.30
N SER A 482 17.64 -9.56 7.76
CA SER A 482 16.77 -10.30 6.82
C SER A 482 17.33 -10.29 5.40
N VAL A 483 18.51 -10.90 5.20
CA VAL A 483 19.21 -11.03 3.92
C VAL A 483 19.50 -12.49 3.58
N ARG A 484 19.80 -12.78 2.32
CA ARG A 484 20.20 -14.12 1.86
C ARG A 484 21.68 -14.36 2.16
N SER A 485 22.11 -15.62 2.15
CA SER A 485 23.53 -16.00 2.36
C SER A 485 24.50 -15.35 1.36
N SER A 486 24.03 -15.05 0.14
CA SER A 486 24.78 -14.31 -0.89
C SER A 486 25.19 -12.90 -0.47
N ALA A 487 24.54 -12.30 0.53
CA ALA A 487 24.92 -11.00 1.08
C ALA A 487 26.30 -11.06 1.75
N SER A 488 26.60 -12.17 2.44
CA SER A 488 27.93 -12.40 3.03
C SER A 488 29.01 -12.55 1.97
N SER A 489 28.70 -13.20 0.84
CA SER A 489 29.63 -13.32 -0.28
C SER A 489 29.91 -11.98 -0.95
N LEU A 490 28.90 -11.13 -1.08
CA LEU A 490 29.08 -9.76 -1.57
C LEU A 490 29.91 -8.90 -0.60
N ASP A 491 29.64 -9.01 0.71
CA ASP A 491 30.40 -8.32 1.75
C ASP A 491 31.89 -8.66 1.66
N GLN A 492 32.21 -9.96 1.64
CA GLN A 492 33.59 -10.44 1.48
C GLN A 492 34.23 -9.94 0.19
N ALA A 493 33.52 -10.04 -0.94
CA ALA A 493 34.04 -9.61 -2.23
C ALA A 493 34.38 -8.12 -2.26
N VAL A 494 33.55 -7.26 -1.65
CA VAL A 494 33.83 -5.82 -1.57
C VAL A 494 35.10 -5.54 -0.77
N ARG A 495 35.26 -6.21 0.39
CA ARG A 495 36.44 -6.05 1.26
C ARG A 495 37.74 -6.53 0.60
N GLU A 496 37.68 -7.61 -0.16
CA GLU A 496 38.86 -8.24 -0.78
C GLU A 496 39.21 -7.67 -2.16
N SER A 497 38.28 -6.98 -2.83
CA SER A 497 38.44 -6.54 -4.22
C SER A 497 39.56 -5.53 -4.49
N GLY A 498 39.96 -4.73 -3.48
CA GLY A 498 40.85 -3.59 -3.67
C GLY A 498 40.26 -2.40 -4.44
N VAL A 499 39.00 -2.51 -4.91
CA VAL A 499 38.26 -1.48 -5.67
C VAL A 499 37.69 -0.39 -4.76
N PHE A 500 37.40 -0.75 -3.51
CA PHE A 500 36.81 0.15 -2.52
C PHE A 500 37.80 0.44 -1.40
N GLU A 501 37.77 1.64 -0.87
CA GLU A 501 38.41 2.02 0.38
C GLU A 501 37.37 2.18 1.48
N GLU A 502 37.72 1.73 2.69
CA GLU A 502 36.93 1.96 3.89
C GLU A 502 36.99 3.43 4.26
N VAL A 503 35.82 4.08 4.33
CA VAL A 503 35.70 5.50 4.65
C VAL A 503 35.55 5.70 6.15
N GLU A 504 34.66 4.92 6.76
CA GLU A 504 34.33 5.04 8.19
C GLU A 504 33.63 3.78 8.71
N VAL A 505 33.89 3.47 9.98
CA VAL A 505 33.27 2.36 10.70
C VAL A 505 32.40 2.89 11.83
N PHE A 506 31.21 2.34 11.93
CA PHE A 506 30.18 2.77 12.85
C PHE A 506 29.77 1.62 13.80
N PRO A 507 29.83 1.82 15.13
CA PRO A 507 29.50 0.76 16.07
C PRO A 507 28.00 0.41 16.06
N ARG A 508 27.67 -0.86 16.23
CA ARG A 508 26.28 -1.34 16.32
C ARG A 508 25.82 -1.50 17.77
N PRO A 509 24.56 -1.17 18.09
CA PRO A 509 24.02 -1.34 19.44
C PRO A 509 23.98 -2.80 19.94
N LYS A 510 23.91 -3.77 19.02
CA LYS A 510 23.76 -5.20 19.31
C LYS A 510 25.05 -6.01 19.07
N GLY A 511 26.20 -5.34 18.98
CA GLY A 511 27.48 -5.94 18.62
C GLY A 511 27.75 -5.94 17.11
N GLY A 512 29.03 -5.98 16.74
CA GLY A 512 29.51 -5.77 15.37
C GLY A 512 29.58 -4.29 14.97
N SER A 513 29.83 -4.04 13.69
CA SER A 513 29.93 -2.70 13.12
C SER A 513 29.24 -2.60 11.76
N TYR A 514 28.88 -1.39 11.35
CA TYR A 514 28.62 -1.06 9.95
C TYR A 514 29.87 -0.38 9.40
N SER A 515 30.28 -0.72 8.19
CA SER A 515 31.42 -0.08 7.53
C SER A 515 30.96 0.52 6.21
N LEU A 516 31.27 1.80 5.99
CA LEU A 516 30.94 2.52 4.77
C LEU A 516 32.17 2.53 3.85
N TRP A 517 31.96 2.15 2.60
CA TRP A 517 32.99 1.96 1.59
C TRP A 517 32.72 2.85 0.39
N LYS A 518 33.77 3.44 -0.17
CA LYS A 518 33.72 4.26 -1.38
C LYS A 518 34.68 3.72 -2.41
N ARG A 519 34.28 3.72 -3.68
CA ARG A 519 35.17 3.37 -4.79
C ARG A 519 36.39 4.29 -4.78
N ARG A 520 37.59 3.70 -4.90
CA ARG A 520 38.85 4.44 -4.92
C ARG A 520 38.96 5.23 -6.23
N ILE A 521 39.61 6.39 -6.17
CA ILE A 521 39.74 7.30 -7.32
C ILE A 521 40.66 6.71 -8.40
N ASP A 522 41.61 5.85 -8.00
CA ASP A 522 42.56 5.14 -8.87
C ASP A 522 41.99 3.85 -9.48
N SER A 523 40.81 3.41 -9.06
CA SER A 523 40.13 2.25 -9.66
C SER A 523 39.54 2.61 -11.02
N GLU A 524 39.40 1.62 -11.90
CA GLU A 524 38.79 1.81 -13.22
C GLU A 524 37.40 2.47 -13.10
N SER A 525 37.18 3.51 -13.91
CA SER A 525 35.91 4.21 -13.96
C SER A 525 34.84 3.27 -14.51
N PRO A 526 33.66 3.17 -13.85
CA PRO A 526 32.57 2.34 -14.35
C PRO A 526 32.20 2.69 -15.79
N VAL A 527 32.12 1.68 -16.65
CA VAL A 527 31.50 1.86 -17.97
C VAL A 527 30.01 2.14 -17.75
N GLY A 528 29.54 3.28 -18.28
CA GLY A 528 28.15 3.70 -18.15
C GLY A 528 27.18 2.73 -18.82
N PHE A 529 26.00 2.56 -18.23
CA PHE A 529 24.98 1.64 -18.73
C PHE A 529 24.49 2.01 -20.14
N GLU A 530 24.56 3.28 -20.50
CA GLU A 530 24.25 3.80 -21.84
C GLU A 530 25.05 3.13 -22.96
N GLN A 531 26.25 2.60 -22.68
CA GLN A 531 27.04 1.88 -23.70
C GLN A 531 26.56 0.44 -23.91
N ARG A 532 26.08 -0.21 -22.84
CA ARG A 532 25.59 -1.61 -22.87
C ARG A 532 24.12 -1.70 -23.28
N PHE A 533 23.33 -0.65 -23.01
CA PHE A 533 21.89 -0.66 -23.21
C PHE A 533 21.44 -0.90 -24.66
N PRO A 534 22.04 -0.30 -25.71
CA PRO A 534 21.59 -0.55 -27.08
C PRO A 534 21.70 -2.03 -27.49
N GLN A 535 22.78 -2.70 -27.07
CA GLN A 535 22.97 -4.13 -27.33
C GLN A 535 21.94 -4.98 -26.57
N LEU A 536 21.65 -4.63 -25.31
CA LEU A 536 20.59 -5.27 -24.54
C LEU A 536 19.23 -5.07 -25.22
N ALA A 537 18.90 -3.84 -25.61
CA ALA A 537 17.64 -3.51 -26.28
C ALA A 537 17.45 -4.29 -27.59
N ALA A 538 18.52 -4.41 -28.41
CA ALA A 538 18.51 -5.25 -29.60
C ALA A 538 18.28 -6.74 -29.29
N GLY A 539 18.62 -7.20 -28.09
CA GLY A 539 18.34 -8.54 -27.59
C GLY A 539 16.85 -8.88 -27.56
N LEU A 540 15.95 -7.88 -27.45
CA LEU A 540 14.50 -8.09 -27.55
C LEU A 540 14.09 -8.72 -28.89
N ALA A 541 14.85 -8.50 -29.97
CA ALA A 541 14.60 -9.13 -31.26
C ALA A 541 14.72 -10.67 -31.25
N LYS A 542 15.24 -11.26 -30.17
CA LYS A 542 15.26 -12.71 -29.94
C LYS A 542 13.96 -13.25 -29.32
N GLY A 543 12.95 -12.40 -29.12
CA GLY A 543 11.69 -12.78 -28.49
C GLY A 543 11.84 -13.10 -27.00
N PRO A 544 11.06 -14.07 -26.47
CA PRO A 544 11.07 -14.45 -25.06
C PRO A 544 12.46 -14.80 -24.51
N ALA A 545 13.32 -15.45 -25.30
CA ALA A 545 14.68 -15.80 -24.90
C ALA A 545 15.58 -14.56 -24.66
N GLY A 546 15.22 -13.41 -25.22
CA GLY A 546 15.90 -12.13 -24.99
C GLY A 546 15.41 -11.37 -23.76
N LEU A 547 14.29 -11.76 -23.14
CA LEU A 547 13.68 -10.97 -22.06
C LEU A 547 14.48 -11.05 -20.76
N ASP A 548 14.85 -12.24 -20.30
CA ASP A 548 15.56 -12.39 -19.02
C ASP A 548 16.92 -11.66 -19.02
N PRO A 549 17.80 -11.81 -20.03
CA PRO A 549 19.07 -11.06 -20.06
C PRO A 549 18.88 -9.54 -19.99
N VAL A 550 17.84 -9.01 -20.64
CA VAL A 550 17.52 -7.58 -20.67
C VAL A 550 17.00 -7.13 -19.31
N PHE A 551 15.93 -7.75 -18.81
CA PHE A 551 15.26 -7.28 -17.60
C PHE A 551 16.07 -7.57 -16.34
N SER A 552 16.84 -8.65 -16.29
CA SER A 552 17.76 -8.93 -15.18
C SER A 552 18.90 -7.90 -15.12
N SER A 553 19.49 -7.54 -16.27
CA SER A 553 20.51 -6.47 -16.33
C SER A 553 19.93 -5.10 -15.95
N VAL A 554 18.75 -4.77 -16.47
CA VAL A 554 18.06 -3.50 -16.14
C VAL A 554 17.68 -3.44 -14.67
N ALA A 555 17.21 -4.55 -14.08
CA ALA A 555 16.83 -4.60 -12.67
C ALA A 555 18.04 -4.34 -11.75
N ILE A 556 19.20 -4.92 -12.06
CA ILE A 556 20.44 -4.67 -11.32
C ILE A 556 20.88 -3.22 -11.52
N GLU A 557 20.86 -2.70 -12.74
CA GLU A 557 21.21 -1.31 -13.00
C GLU A 557 20.32 -0.33 -12.22
N HIS A 558 19.01 -0.58 -12.15
CA HIS A 558 18.07 0.26 -11.40
C HIS A 558 18.35 0.26 -9.89
N MET A 559 19.08 -0.73 -9.38
CA MET A 559 19.61 -0.75 -8.02
C MET A 559 20.98 -0.05 -7.91
N LEU A 560 21.83 -0.10 -8.94
CA LEU A 560 23.13 0.58 -8.97
C LEU A 560 22.97 2.10 -9.15
N ASP A 561 22.05 2.50 -10.02
CA ASP A 561 21.66 3.86 -10.31
C ASP A 561 20.17 4.06 -10.00
N GLY A 562 19.88 4.42 -8.74
CA GLY A 562 18.52 4.68 -8.31
C GLY A 562 17.89 5.97 -8.88
N HIS A 563 18.64 6.78 -9.65
CA HIS A 563 18.18 8.00 -10.32
C HIS A 563 17.92 7.79 -11.82
N PHE A 564 18.30 6.64 -12.37
CA PHE A 564 18.14 6.31 -13.79
C PHE A 564 18.77 7.34 -14.74
N SER A 565 19.95 7.84 -14.36
CA SER A 565 20.73 8.86 -15.05
C SER A 565 21.02 8.53 -16.51
N TYR A 566 21.13 7.24 -16.86
CA TYR A 566 21.37 6.79 -18.24
C TYR A 566 20.24 7.14 -19.23
N ARG A 567 18.99 7.33 -18.76
CA ARG A 567 17.81 7.39 -19.65
C ARG A 567 17.81 8.62 -20.55
N ALA A 568 18.11 9.79 -20.01
CA ALA A 568 18.07 11.06 -20.74
C ALA A 568 19.14 11.15 -21.85
N PRO A 569 20.45 10.97 -21.55
CA PRO A 569 21.48 11.03 -22.59
C PRO A 569 21.29 9.94 -23.65
N LEU A 570 20.88 8.73 -23.25
CA LEU A 570 20.65 7.65 -24.18
C LEU A 570 19.47 7.90 -25.12
N ARG A 571 18.37 8.48 -24.62
CA ARG A 571 17.24 8.89 -25.46
C ARG A 571 17.70 9.95 -26.47
N GLN A 572 18.44 10.95 -26.04
CA GLN A 572 18.93 12.00 -26.92
C GLN A 572 19.81 11.42 -28.04
N ALA A 573 20.79 10.59 -27.68
CA ALA A 573 21.67 9.94 -28.66
C ALA A 573 20.90 9.05 -29.65
N ALA A 574 19.89 8.30 -29.19
CA ALA A 574 19.07 7.48 -30.07
C ALA A 574 18.19 8.31 -31.02
N VAL A 575 17.69 9.47 -30.58
CA VAL A 575 16.94 10.39 -31.45
C VAL A 575 17.87 11.01 -32.51
N GLU A 576 19.05 11.49 -32.12
CA GLU A 576 20.04 12.06 -33.04
C GLU A 576 20.46 11.05 -34.13
N ARG A 577 20.62 9.77 -33.75
CA ARG A 577 20.87 8.69 -34.73
C ARG A 577 19.73 8.51 -35.72
N LEU A 578 18.48 8.63 -35.28
CA LEU A 578 17.30 8.52 -36.15
C LEU A 578 17.09 9.75 -37.05
N GLU A 579 17.60 10.91 -36.66
CA GLU A 579 17.64 12.09 -37.54
C GLU A 579 18.63 11.89 -38.69
N GLN A 580 19.73 11.18 -38.45
CA GLN A 580 20.73 10.84 -39.46
C GLN A 580 20.30 9.65 -40.33
N ASP A 581 19.77 8.60 -39.70
CA ASP A 581 19.25 7.40 -40.35
C ASP A 581 17.90 7.00 -39.73
N PRO A 582 16.78 7.37 -40.38
CA PRO A 582 15.43 7.01 -39.90
C PRO A 582 15.19 5.49 -39.79
N SER A 583 16.02 4.69 -40.45
CA SER A 583 15.96 3.23 -40.50
C SER A 583 16.88 2.53 -39.47
N ASP A 584 17.56 3.27 -38.58
CA ASP A 584 18.42 2.69 -37.55
C ASP A 584 17.62 1.81 -36.57
N VAL A 585 17.68 0.50 -36.79
CA VAL A 585 17.00 -0.54 -36.02
C VAL A 585 17.45 -0.54 -34.55
N SER A 586 18.74 -0.29 -34.27
CA SER A 586 19.28 -0.28 -32.91
C SER A 586 18.72 0.88 -32.10
N ALA A 587 18.66 2.06 -32.72
CA ALA A 587 18.06 3.25 -32.11
C ALA A 587 16.55 3.05 -31.85
N ARG A 588 15.82 2.40 -32.76
CA ARG A 588 14.39 2.06 -32.55
C ARG A 588 14.17 1.09 -31.40
N TRP A 589 14.94 0.00 -31.29
CA TRP A 589 14.85 -0.93 -30.15
C TRP A 589 15.19 -0.22 -28.84
N THR A 590 16.20 0.65 -28.86
CA THR A 590 16.61 1.46 -27.69
C THR A 590 15.46 2.35 -27.21
N LEU A 591 14.85 3.14 -28.10
CA LEU A 591 13.73 4.01 -27.75
C LEU A 591 12.49 3.22 -27.32
N ALA A 592 12.20 2.10 -27.98
CA ALA A 592 11.11 1.21 -27.60
C ALA A 592 11.27 0.70 -26.16
N LEU A 593 12.46 0.18 -25.80
CA LEU A 593 12.73 -0.31 -24.46
C LEU A 593 12.72 0.83 -23.42
N LEU A 594 13.29 2.00 -23.73
CA LEU A 594 13.20 3.16 -22.84
C LEU A 594 11.75 3.57 -22.57
N ALA A 595 10.90 3.57 -23.59
CA ALA A 595 9.47 3.86 -23.46
C ALA A 595 8.74 2.80 -22.62
N VAL A 596 9.08 1.52 -22.77
CA VAL A 596 8.56 0.43 -21.91
C VAL A 596 8.95 0.67 -20.45
N LEU A 597 10.23 0.94 -20.17
CA LEU A 597 10.73 1.19 -18.81
C LEU A 597 10.22 2.49 -18.18
N ALA A 598 9.77 3.44 -18.99
CA ALA A 598 9.17 4.69 -18.57
C ALA A 598 7.63 4.64 -18.49
N ASN A 599 7.01 3.47 -18.69
CA ASN A 599 5.56 3.32 -18.76
C ASN A 599 4.92 4.30 -19.78
N ARG A 600 5.47 4.33 -21.00
CA ARG A 600 4.99 5.12 -22.14
C ARG A 600 4.53 4.20 -23.28
N PRO A 601 3.38 3.50 -23.12
CA PRO A 601 2.95 2.47 -24.06
C PRO A 601 2.71 2.96 -25.48
N ALA A 602 2.23 4.21 -25.65
CA ALA A 602 2.03 4.79 -26.98
C ALA A 602 3.35 5.08 -27.73
N GLU A 603 4.35 5.59 -27.02
CA GLU A 603 5.71 5.82 -27.56
C GLU A 603 6.35 4.47 -27.93
N ALA A 604 6.26 3.47 -27.04
CA ALA A 604 6.74 2.13 -27.31
C ALA A 604 6.05 1.49 -28.53
N ALA A 605 4.72 1.60 -28.62
CA ALA A 605 3.94 1.07 -29.74
C ALA A 605 4.36 1.68 -31.08
N HIS A 606 4.64 2.99 -31.09
CA HIS A 606 5.13 3.69 -32.29
C HIS A 606 6.49 3.17 -32.74
N HIS A 607 7.44 2.97 -31.82
CA HIS A 607 8.74 2.41 -32.17
C HIS A 607 8.64 0.95 -32.64
N PHE A 608 7.77 0.14 -32.04
CA PHE A 608 7.54 -1.24 -32.49
C PHE A 608 6.85 -1.32 -33.86
N GLU A 609 5.94 -0.41 -34.17
CA GLU A 609 5.35 -0.30 -35.52
C GLU A 609 6.41 -0.02 -36.60
N LEU A 610 7.36 0.86 -36.31
CA LEU A 610 8.44 1.14 -37.26
C LEU A 610 9.40 -0.04 -37.40
N LEU A 611 9.69 -0.74 -36.29
CA LEU A 611 10.47 -1.99 -36.32
C LEU A 611 9.76 -3.10 -37.09
N GLU A 612 8.44 -3.19 -37.02
CA GLU A 612 7.63 -4.14 -37.79
C GLU A 612 7.80 -3.95 -39.30
N ASN A 613 7.92 -2.70 -39.76
CA ASN A 613 8.17 -2.38 -41.16
C ASN A 613 9.62 -2.66 -41.58
N LEU A 614 10.58 -2.42 -40.67
CA LEU A 614 12.01 -2.63 -40.93
C LEU A 614 12.42 -4.11 -40.82
N GLN A 615 11.66 -4.92 -40.09
CA GLN A 615 11.94 -6.34 -39.85
C GLN A 615 10.68 -7.19 -40.13
N PRO A 616 10.20 -7.24 -41.38
CA PRO A 616 8.93 -7.87 -41.73
C PRO A 616 8.90 -9.39 -41.51
N ASP A 617 10.06 -10.05 -41.45
CA ASP A 617 10.19 -11.48 -41.19
C ASP A 617 10.13 -11.83 -39.69
N SER A 618 10.21 -10.83 -38.80
CA SER A 618 10.24 -11.04 -37.36
C SER A 618 8.84 -10.87 -36.74
N PRO A 619 8.33 -11.86 -35.98
CA PRO A 619 7.05 -11.73 -35.27
C PRO A 619 7.14 -10.82 -34.03
N TRP A 620 8.35 -10.53 -33.54
CA TRP A 620 8.55 -9.93 -32.23
C TRP A 620 8.16 -8.46 -32.12
N PRO A 621 8.47 -7.57 -33.09
CA PRO A 621 7.95 -6.20 -33.06
C PRO A 621 6.42 -6.17 -32.93
N SER A 622 5.72 -7.03 -33.68
CA SER A 622 4.25 -7.13 -33.61
C SER A 622 3.77 -7.65 -32.25
N ALA A 623 4.43 -8.68 -31.71
CA ALA A 623 4.10 -9.24 -30.39
C ALA A 623 4.28 -8.20 -29.27
N TYR A 624 5.41 -7.48 -29.23
CA TYR A 624 5.65 -6.44 -28.23
C TYR A 624 4.73 -5.25 -28.41
N ARG A 625 4.44 -4.85 -29.66
CA ARG A 625 3.44 -3.81 -29.97
C ARG A 625 2.07 -4.18 -29.39
N SER A 626 1.60 -5.42 -29.58
CA SER A 626 0.36 -5.90 -28.97
C SER A 626 0.40 -5.84 -27.44
N VAL A 627 1.50 -6.24 -26.81
CA VAL A 627 1.66 -6.17 -25.35
C VAL A 627 1.57 -4.73 -24.83
N VAL A 628 2.31 -3.78 -25.44
CA VAL A 628 2.28 -2.39 -24.98
C VAL A 628 0.97 -1.68 -25.32
N LEU A 629 0.27 -2.07 -26.40
CA LEU A 629 -1.07 -1.58 -26.70
C LEU A 629 -2.09 -2.06 -25.66
N LEU A 630 -2.01 -3.33 -25.23
CA LEU A 630 -2.81 -3.81 -24.10
C LEU A 630 -2.50 -3.02 -22.84
N ALA A 631 -1.21 -2.83 -22.52
CA ALA A 631 -0.76 -2.01 -21.39
C ALA A 631 -1.33 -0.60 -21.42
N GLY A 632 -1.41 0.00 -22.62
CA GLY A 632 -1.97 1.32 -22.88
C GLY A 632 -3.50 1.40 -22.94
N TRP A 633 -4.24 0.35 -22.56
CA TRP A 633 -5.71 0.27 -22.66
C TRP A 633 -6.25 0.37 -24.09
N ASN A 634 -5.53 -0.18 -25.07
CA ASN A 634 -5.98 -0.29 -26.45
C ASN A 634 -6.07 -1.75 -26.91
N PRO A 635 -7.02 -2.54 -26.36
CA PRO A 635 -7.15 -3.96 -26.69
C PRO A 635 -7.58 -4.21 -28.14
N TRP A 636 -8.26 -3.26 -28.79
CA TRP A 636 -8.71 -3.43 -30.17
C TRP A 636 -7.54 -3.35 -31.14
N SER A 637 -6.67 -2.33 -30.99
CA SER A 637 -5.45 -2.26 -31.78
C SER A 637 -4.49 -3.39 -31.46
N ALA A 638 -4.41 -3.84 -30.19
CA ALA A 638 -3.59 -4.99 -29.83
C ALA A 638 -4.04 -6.28 -30.53
N SER A 639 -5.37 -6.51 -30.59
CA SER A 639 -5.97 -7.64 -31.29
C SER A 639 -5.75 -7.54 -32.79
N SER A 640 -5.93 -6.36 -33.40
CA SER A 640 -5.71 -6.18 -34.84
C SER A 640 -4.25 -6.40 -35.24
N VAL A 641 -3.29 -5.88 -34.44
CA VAL A 641 -1.86 -6.09 -34.68
C VAL A 641 -1.49 -7.56 -34.55
N ALA A 642 -1.98 -8.25 -33.51
CA ALA A 642 -1.70 -9.67 -33.32
C ALA A 642 -2.33 -10.53 -34.43
N SER A 643 -3.54 -10.19 -34.88
CA SER A 643 -4.23 -10.86 -35.99
C SER A 643 -3.49 -10.70 -37.32
N ALA A 644 -3.03 -9.49 -37.64
CA ALA A 644 -2.22 -9.22 -38.82
C ALA A 644 -0.87 -9.97 -38.77
N ALA A 645 -0.25 -10.05 -37.59
CA ALA A 645 0.98 -10.80 -37.39
C ALA A 645 0.78 -12.32 -37.56
N LEU A 646 -0.33 -12.88 -37.07
CA LEU A 646 -0.69 -14.29 -37.31
C LEU A 646 -0.87 -14.59 -38.79
N GLY A 647 -1.49 -13.68 -39.53
CA GLY A 647 -1.63 -13.80 -40.98
C GLY A 647 -0.29 -13.84 -41.72
N ARG A 648 0.73 -13.12 -41.21
CA ARG A 648 2.07 -13.06 -41.82
C ARG A 648 3.00 -14.19 -41.40
N HIS A 649 3.01 -14.54 -40.11
CA HIS A 649 4.00 -15.47 -39.54
C HIS A 649 3.45 -16.88 -39.27
N GLY A 650 2.17 -17.12 -39.57
CA GLY A 650 1.51 -18.40 -39.31
C GLY A 650 1.19 -18.62 -37.83
N ARG A 651 0.91 -19.88 -37.47
CA ARG A 651 0.53 -20.26 -36.10
C ARG A 651 1.69 -20.13 -35.14
N HIS A 652 1.60 -19.17 -34.23
CA HIS A 652 2.58 -18.93 -33.18
C HIS A 652 1.84 -18.80 -31.83
N PRO A 653 2.10 -19.65 -30.83
CA PRO A 653 1.29 -19.72 -29.59
C PRO A 653 1.13 -18.37 -28.89
N ILE A 654 2.20 -17.57 -28.83
CA ILE A 654 2.19 -16.24 -28.21
C ILE A 654 1.28 -15.27 -28.99
N LEU A 655 1.33 -15.26 -30.32
CA LEU A 655 0.51 -14.35 -31.12
C LEU A 655 -0.97 -14.75 -31.07
N GLU A 656 -1.28 -16.06 -31.08
CA GLU A 656 -2.64 -16.58 -30.93
C GLU A 656 -3.24 -16.20 -29.58
N SER A 657 -2.45 -16.32 -28.52
CA SER A 657 -2.87 -15.91 -27.18
C SER A 657 -3.03 -14.40 -27.07
N LEU A 658 -2.08 -13.60 -27.58
CA LEU A 658 -2.20 -12.15 -27.57
C LEU A 658 -3.43 -11.67 -28.35
N GLU A 659 -3.71 -12.26 -29.50
CA GLU A 659 -4.84 -11.91 -30.34
C GLU A 659 -6.17 -12.20 -29.63
N SER A 660 -6.35 -13.44 -29.15
CA SER A 660 -7.59 -13.86 -28.48
C SER A 660 -7.82 -13.16 -27.15
N LEU A 661 -6.77 -12.97 -26.32
CA LEU A 661 -6.85 -12.22 -25.07
C LEU A 661 -7.20 -10.75 -25.33
N SER A 662 -6.54 -10.13 -26.31
CA SER A 662 -6.83 -8.74 -26.69
C SER A 662 -8.27 -8.58 -27.18
N ALA A 663 -8.78 -9.53 -27.96
CA ALA A 663 -10.16 -9.51 -28.43
C ALA A 663 -11.17 -9.62 -27.28
N VAL A 664 -10.93 -10.54 -26.33
CA VAL A 664 -11.76 -10.68 -25.13
C VAL A 664 -11.75 -9.40 -24.29
N LEU A 665 -10.57 -8.82 -24.04
CA LEU A 665 -10.43 -7.55 -23.34
C LEU A 665 -11.04 -6.37 -24.11
N GLY A 666 -11.14 -6.50 -25.44
CA GLY A 666 -11.86 -5.59 -26.32
C GLY A 666 -13.38 -5.73 -26.28
N GLY A 667 -13.93 -6.74 -25.59
CA GLY A 667 -15.37 -6.98 -25.47
C GLY A 667 -15.91 -8.13 -26.32
N ALA A 668 -15.06 -8.87 -27.05
CA ALA A 668 -15.44 -10.09 -27.75
C ALA A 668 -15.55 -11.28 -26.78
N ILE A 669 -16.47 -11.20 -25.81
CA ILE A 669 -16.60 -12.17 -24.70
C ILE A 669 -16.88 -13.59 -25.21
N TRP A 670 -17.49 -13.76 -26.39
CA TRP A 670 -17.70 -15.06 -27.02
C TRP A 670 -16.38 -15.79 -27.37
N ARG A 671 -15.25 -15.08 -27.43
CA ARG A 671 -13.91 -15.63 -27.69
C ARG A 671 -13.16 -16.06 -26.42
N VAL A 672 -13.80 -15.99 -25.25
CA VAL A 672 -13.22 -16.51 -24.00
C VAL A 672 -12.74 -17.96 -24.13
N PRO A 673 -13.47 -18.90 -24.77
CA PRO A 673 -12.96 -20.27 -24.96
C PRO A 673 -11.63 -20.32 -25.72
N GLU A 674 -11.45 -19.47 -26.74
CA GLU A 674 -10.21 -19.40 -27.53
C GLU A 674 -9.04 -18.86 -26.69
N ALA A 675 -9.29 -17.80 -25.91
CA ALA A 675 -8.30 -17.25 -24.98
C ALA A 675 -7.89 -18.26 -23.90
N VAL A 676 -8.84 -19.02 -23.35
CA VAL A 676 -8.58 -20.05 -22.34
C VAL A 676 -7.77 -21.22 -22.93
N GLN A 677 -8.01 -21.58 -24.20
CA GLN A 677 -7.29 -22.66 -24.87
C GLN A 677 -5.87 -22.26 -25.30
N SER A 678 -5.68 -21.03 -25.77
CA SER A 678 -4.39 -20.56 -26.32
C SER A 678 -3.40 -20.11 -25.23
N LEU A 679 -3.89 -19.57 -24.10
CA LEU A 679 -3.05 -19.02 -23.04
C LEU A 679 -2.05 -20.04 -22.45
N PRO A 680 -2.42 -21.28 -22.10
CA PRO A 680 -1.47 -22.24 -21.53
C PRO A 680 -0.27 -22.53 -22.43
N ALA A 681 -0.49 -22.65 -23.74
CA ALA A 681 0.58 -22.90 -24.70
C ALA A 681 1.54 -21.70 -24.81
N ALA A 682 1.00 -20.48 -24.81
CA ALA A 682 1.81 -19.26 -24.79
C ALA A 682 2.64 -19.13 -23.51
N VAL A 683 2.04 -19.42 -22.35
CA VAL A 683 2.75 -19.41 -21.05
C VAL A 683 3.89 -20.43 -21.04
N SER A 684 3.62 -21.69 -21.42
CA SER A 684 4.66 -22.74 -21.51
C SER A 684 5.80 -22.32 -22.44
N THR A 685 5.48 -21.75 -23.61
CA THR A 685 6.49 -21.27 -24.57
C THR A 685 7.39 -20.19 -23.97
N VAL A 686 6.81 -19.24 -23.23
CA VAL A 686 7.57 -18.18 -22.56
C VAL A 686 8.41 -18.74 -21.42
N GLU A 687 7.85 -19.60 -20.57
CA GLU A 687 8.55 -20.21 -19.44
C GLU A 687 9.74 -21.08 -19.90
N GLU A 688 9.55 -21.90 -20.93
CA GLU A 688 10.63 -22.70 -21.52
C GLU A 688 11.75 -21.82 -22.10
N SER A 689 11.40 -20.66 -22.66
CA SER A 689 12.38 -19.72 -23.21
C SER A 689 13.15 -18.95 -22.13
N LEU A 690 12.53 -18.71 -20.98
CA LEU A 690 13.15 -18.02 -19.84
C LEU A 690 14.03 -18.97 -19.01
N ASN A 691 13.72 -20.27 -18.98
CA ASN A 691 14.42 -21.27 -18.16
C ASN A 691 14.92 -22.48 -18.99
N PRO A 692 15.94 -22.30 -19.86
CA PRO A 692 16.47 -23.40 -20.66
C PRO A 692 17.08 -24.54 -19.82
N GLN A 693 17.43 -24.30 -18.55
CA GLN A 693 18.00 -25.31 -17.64
C GLN A 693 16.98 -26.32 -17.06
N ALA A 694 15.67 -26.10 -17.21
CA ALA A 694 14.66 -27.05 -16.75
C ALA A 694 14.64 -28.38 -17.54
N LYS A 695 15.32 -28.44 -18.70
CA LYS A 695 15.51 -29.67 -19.50
C LYS A 695 16.71 -30.53 -19.06
N GLY A 696 17.48 -30.11 -18.05
CA GLY A 696 18.68 -30.82 -17.59
C GLY A 696 18.48 -31.77 -16.39
N SER A 697 17.29 -31.80 -15.80
CA SER A 697 16.98 -32.67 -14.65
C SER A 697 15.66 -33.40 -14.86
N SER A 698 15.69 -34.37 -15.78
CA SER A 698 14.72 -35.46 -15.84
C SER A 698 15.46 -36.78 -15.84
#